data_AF-A0A167B2V2-F1
#
_entry.id   AF-A0A167B2V2-F1
#
_cell.length_a   1.000
_cell.length_b   1.000
_cell.length_c   1.000
_cell.angle_alpha   90.00
_cell.angle_beta   90.00
_cell.angle_gamma   90.00
#
_symmetry.space_group_name_H-M   'P 1'
#
loop_
_entity.id
_entity.type
_entity.pdbx_description
1 polymer ?
#
loop_
_entity_poly.entity_id
_entity_poly.type
_entity_poly.pdbx_seq_one_letter_code
_entity_poly.pdbx_strand_id
1 'polypeptide(L)'
;MAIGVAAALSACGGGGSSSAPADNGGNNSGMKMSGAAVKGPLANAPVTAYRIDLAAENLQGASVGETRTNQQAAIESLTLKPVEGPFLLVITVDGETTDLSTDDGSAAMQTLKTIVTQSQLSGNQPVYATPMTTMVVELLSNKALTTENFDSELAAAQAQVATTLGFGIDPALNLFETPPLYVEGMEEADFSSVVKYRMANEALVAVATGIGGRTSTPASSDEVIAMLAEDASDGIVDGEVDGAPISGFSGTNVVDDLNQDLSVVKVPGTDTLISDMEDLLASETEQTGVEVDPPEDLDETVENPDLEADSDLDGHLDSADNCPGIANPNQEDEDADGTGDACDQDMDNDEILDHEDNCPETPNFNQADGDNDGIGDACDLDADNDEIIDAEDNCPAIPNASQLDTDSDGQGDVCDSDDDGDGVADTSDNCRLTPNASQTDANSNGIGDACEEDTDEDGVIDDLDNAPLIPNPGQEDFDNDGVGDVADDDIDGDGLPNGQDPNDFDPDSDDDGIEDGIDPEPTNSVTTLDLMITETVASYQPGALIEANNPPYNDSMRCTIGDLVVGDSSSFSETWKLKADLDQFTLEGTDEDGSYSDSGSYDKDTRILSLSEVGDVVWENEGCDADGQQRCYYFYTQESYNWEATYHPGESPKITGTITGTETWTWNNDSQKSVCHFTLNFTAD
;
A
#
# COMPACT_ATOMS: atom_id res chain seq x y z
N MET A 1 16.89 -18.33 -23.35
CA MET A 1 16.90 -18.44 -24.83
C MET A 1 17.93 -19.48 -25.21
N ALA A 2 17.53 -20.55 -25.89
CA ALA A 2 18.44 -21.56 -26.40
C ALA A 2 19.20 -21.02 -27.62
N ILE A 3 20.52 -21.09 -27.63
CA ILE A 3 21.33 -20.89 -28.83
C ILE A 3 22.24 -22.10 -28.96
N GLY A 4 21.89 -22.97 -29.91
CA GLY A 4 22.77 -24.01 -30.41
C GLY A 4 23.66 -23.44 -31.52
N VAL A 5 24.91 -23.86 -31.52
CA VAL A 5 25.82 -23.73 -32.68
C VAL A 5 26.36 -25.13 -32.99
N ALA A 6 26.32 -25.47 -34.28
CA ALA A 6 26.72 -26.75 -34.83
C ALA A 6 27.99 -26.61 -35.69
N ALA A 7 28.65 -27.77 -35.89
CA ALA A 7 29.66 -28.11 -36.91
C ALA A 7 31.13 -27.74 -36.55
N ALA A 8 32.16 -28.54 -36.87
CA ALA A 8 32.31 -29.54 -37.93
C ALA A 8 33.40 -30.61 -37.64
N LEU A 9 33.34 -31.70 -38.42
CA LEU A 9 34.25 -32.86 -38.46
C LEU A 9 35.69 -32.52 -38.93
N SER A 10 36.67 -33.32 -38.48
CA SER A 10 37.56 -34.04 -39.42
C SER A 10 38.09 -35.34 -38.81
N ALA A 11 37.67 -36.47 -39.40
CA ALA A 11 38.23 -37.80 -39.15
C ALA A 11 38.72 -38.36 -40.49
N CYS A 12 39.98 -38.79 -40.52
CA CYS A 12 40.59 -39.48 -41.64
C CYS A 12 41.46 -40.62 -41.10
N GLY A 13 41.26 -41.84 -41.61
CA GLY A 13 42.37 -42.81 -41.73
C GLY A 13 42.34 -44.10 -40.90
N GLY A 14 41.49 -45.06 -41.27
CA GLY A 14 41.95 -46.40 -41.72
C GLY A 14 42.50 -47.45 -40.73
N GLY A 15 41.63 -48.38 -40.32
CA GLY A 15 41.71 -49.82 -40.66
C GLY A 15 42.73 -50.73 -39.96
N GLY A 16 42.22 -51.70 -39.18
CA GLY A 16 42.96 -52.91 -38.79
C GLY A 16 42.22 -53.83 -37.81
N SER A 17 41.54 -54.86 -38.33
CA SER A 17 40.77 -55.85 -37.57
C SER A 17 41.63 -56.90 -36.86
N SER A 18 41.36 -57.18 -35.57
CA SER A 18 41.38 -58.55 -35.03
C SER A 18 40.60 -58.65 -33.72
N SER A 19 39.51 -59.40 -33.76
CA SER A 19 38.70 -59.82 -32.63
C SER A 19 39.41 -60.89 -31.78
N ALA A 20 39.53 -60.65 -30.48
CA ALA A 20 39.82 -61.65 -29.44
C ALA A 20 38.73 -61.57 -28.35
N PRO A 21 38.41 -62.68 -27.67
CA PRO A 21 37.10 -62.89 -27.03
C PRO A 21 36.98 -62.16 -25.69
N ALA A 22 35.75 -61.82 -25.35
CA ALA A 22 35.35 -61.25 -24.07
C ALA A 22 35.83 -62.12 -22.91
N ASP A 23 36.71 -61.56 -22.09
CA ASP A 23 36.98 -62.07 -20.74
C ASP A 23 35.92 -61.47 -19.80
N ASN A 24 35.08 -62.36 -19.27
CA ASN A 24 34.15 -62.06 -18.18
C ASN A 24 34.94 -62.07 -16.87
N GLY A 25 35.73 -61.02 -16.65
CA GLY A 25 36.35 -60.71 -15.36
C GLY A 25 35.61 -59.52 -14.74
N GLY A 26 35.06 -59.69 -13.53
CA GLY A 26 34.25 -58.68 -12.86
C GLY A 26 34.94 -57.32 -12.78
N ASN A 27 34.21 -56.27 -13.19
CA ASN A 27 34.60 -54.87 -13.04
C ASN A 27 34.87 -54.55 -11.57
N ASN A 28 36.14 -54.56 -11.19
CA ASN A 28 36.67 -53.72 -10.13
C ASN A 28 37.40 -52.57 -10.83
N SER A 29 36.62 -51.72 -11.52
CA SER A 29 37.13 -50.56 -12.25
C SER A 29 37.37 -49.42 -11.26
N GLY A 30 38.40 -49.53 -10.43
CA GLY A 30 38.88 -48.38 -9.68
C GLY A 30 39.44 -47.34 -10.64
N MET A 31 39.14 -46.07 -10.42
CA MET A 31 39.74 -44.97 -11.16
C MET A 31 41.24 -44.95 -10.86
N LYS A 32 42.06 -44.75 -11.91
CA LYS A 32 43.51 -44.61 -11.80
C LYS A 32 43.86 -43.12 -11.86
N MET A 33 44.80 -42.71 -11.02
CA MET A 33 45.29 -41.35 -10.96
C MET A 33 46.81 -41.36 -11.14
N SER A 34 47.31 -40.30 -11.77
CA SER A 34 48.72 -39.93 -11.84
C SER A 34 48.92 -38.56 -11.18
N GLY A 35 50.14 -38.27 -10.74
CA GLY A 35 50.42 -37.02 -10.04
C GLY A 35 51.81 -37.02 -9.42
N ALA A 36 52.11 -35.98 -8.65
CA ALA A 36 53.35 -35.86 -7.89
C ALA A 36 53.13 -35.07 -6.60
N ALA A 37 54.02 -35.28 -5.62
CA ALA A 37 54.10 -34.47 -4.42
C ALA A 37 55.40 -33.67 -4.48
N VAL A 38 55.28 -32.35 -4.53
CA VAL A 38 56.37 -31.45 -4.94
C VAL A 38 56.48 -30.30 -3.95
N LYS A 39 57.36 -30.53 -2.97
CA LYS A 39 58.04 -29.48 -2.19
C LYS A 39 59.49 -29.44 -2.66
N GLY A 40 60.21 -30.54 -2.53
CA GLY A 40 60.94 -31.12 -3.66
C GLY A 40 60.20 -32.36 -4.16
N PRO A 41 60.55 -32.95 -5.31
CA PRO A 41 59.92 -34.19 -5.75
C PRO A 41 60.13 -35.28 -4.69
N LEU A 42 59.06 -35.69 -3.99
CA LEU A 42 59.14 -36.66 -2.89
C LEU A 42 59.09 -38.10 -3.43
N ALA A 43 60.21 -38.80 -3.43
CA ALA A 43 60.32 -40.20 -3.83
C ALA A 43 59.95 -41.16 -2.68
N ASN A 44 59.28 -42.26 -3.02
CA ASN A 44 58.83 -43.32 -2.08
C ASN A 44 57.93 -42.85 -0.93
N ALA A 45 57.28 -41.69 -1.04
CA ALA A 45 56.41 -41.11 -0.02
C ALA A 45 55.06 -41.84 0.08
N PRO A 46 54.55 -42.15 1.29
CA PRO A 46 53.18 -42.61 1.48
C PRO A 46 52.14 -41.62 0.96
N VAL A 47 51.18 -42.11 0.18
CA VAL A 47 50.07 -41.34 -0.39
C VAL A 47 48.74 -41.97 0.03
N THR A 48 47.86 -41.19 0.66
CA THR A 48 46.53 -41.64 1.07
C THR A 48 45.46 -40.68 0.56
N ALA A 49 44.43 -41.22 -0.09
CA ALA A 49 43.24 -40.47 -0.47
C ALA A 49 42.12 -40.72 0.57
N TYR A 50 41.55 -39.65 1.09
CA TYR A 50 40.47 -39.64 2.08
C TYR A 50 39.22 -39.01 1.48
N ARG A 51 38.04 -39.53 1.85
CA ARG A 51 36.81 -38.74 1.68
C ARG A 51 36.96 -37.44 2.47
N ILE A 52 36.47 -36.34 1.91
CA ILE A 52 36.39 -35.09 2.67
C ILE A 52 35.27 -35.23 3.70
N ASP A 53 35.61 -35.01 4.96
CA ASP A 53 34.66 -34.94 6.08
C ASP A 53 34.64 -33.50 6.60
N LEU A 54 33.59 -32.76 6.22
CA LEU A 54 33.44 -31.34 6.56
C LEU A 54 33.25 -31.09 8.07
N ALA A 55 32.99 -32.14 8.86
CA ALA A 55 32.89 -32.05 10.31
C ALA A 55 34.20 -32.38 11.03
N ALA A 56 35.24 -32.82 10.30
CA ALA A 56 36.55 -33.13 10.87
C ALA A 56 37.47 -31.90 10.78
N GLU A 57 38.19 -31.59 11.87
CA GLU A 57 39.12 -30.45 11.98
C GLU A 57 40.21 -30.42 10.90
N ASN A 58 40.50 -31.54 10.23
CA ASN A 58 41.52 -31.65 9.19
C ASN A 58 40.95 -32.12 7.84
N LEU A 59 39.62 -32.08 7.70
CA LEU A 59 38.86 -32.55 6.54
C LEU A 59 39.04 -34.03 6.18
N GLN A 60 39.72 -34.83 7.01
CA GLN A 60 39.99 -36.25 6.73
C GLN A 60 38.85 -37.16 7.21
N GLY A 61 38.14 -37.75 6.26
CA GLY A 61 37.19 -38.82 6.49
C GLY A 61 37.80 -40.23 6.32
N ALA A 62 37.02 -41.16 5.75
CA ALA A 62 37.48 -42.53 5.54
C ALA A 62 38.46 -42.65 4.35
N SER A 63 39.53 -43.44 4.51
CA SER A 63 40.48 -43.78 3.42
C SER A 63 39.79 -44.54 2.27
N VAL A 64 39.96 -44.02 1.05
CA VAL A 64 39.39 -44.52 -0.20
C VAL A 64 40.42 -45.09 -1.15
N GLY A 65 41.72 -44.88 -0.89
CA GLY A 65 42.83 -45.47 -1.63
C GLY A 65 44.16 -45.10 -1.00
N GLU A 66 45.15 -45.99 -1.13
CA GLU A 66 46.50 -45.81 -0.61
C GLU A 66 47.52 -46.29 -1.65
N THR A 67 48.64 -45.59 -1.78
CA THR A 67 49.79 -45.97 -2.61
C THR A 67 51.07 -45.32 -2.06
N ARG A 68 52.16 -45.38 -2.82
CA ARG A 68 53.36 -44.55 -2.60
C ARG A 68 53.78 -43.90 -3.90
N THR A 69 54.49 -42.78 -3.83
CA THR A 69 55.24 -42.29 -5.01
C THR A 69 56.34 -43.28 -5.36
N ASN A 70 56.74 -43.34 -6.62
CA ASN A 70 57.83 -44.20 -7.09
C ASN A 70 59.21 -43.55 -6.83
N GLN A 71 60.28 -44.13 -7.39
CA GLN A 71 61.65 -43.60 -7.24
C GLN A 71 61.87 -42.27 -7.98
N GLN A 72 61.02 -41.96 -8.96
CA GLN A 72 60.96 -40.72 -9.72
C GLN A 72 59.91 -39.74 -9.15
N ALA A 73 59.48 -39.94 -7.89
CA ALA A 73 58.48 -39.12 -7.20
C ALA A 73 57.07 -39.08 -7.85
N ALA A 74 56.78 -39.94 -8.83
CA ALA A 74 55.47 -40.00 -9.48
C ALA A 74 54.50 -40.91 -8.71
N ILE A 75 53.25 -40.47 -8.61
CA ILE A 75 52.11 -41.29 -8.14
C ILE A 75 51.69 -42.18 -9.31
N GLU A 76 51.99 -43.48 -9.23
CA GLU A 76 51.56 -44.43 -10.25
C GLU A 76 50.41 -45.30 -9.75
N SER A 77 49.27 -45.26 -10.46
CA SER A 77 48.17 -46.23 -10.31
C SER A 77 47.50 -46.28 -8.92
N LEU A 78 47.28 -45.14 -8.28
CA LEU A 78 46.38 -45.06 -7.12
C LEU A 78 44.98 -45.54 -7.55
N THR A 79 44.53 -46.66 -6.98
CA THR A 79 43.23 -47.26 -7.30
C THR A 79 42.22 -46.86 -6.24
N LEU A 80 41.27 -46.01 -6.63
CA LEU A 80 40.25 -45.52 -5.70
C LEU A 80 39.07 -46.50 -5.61
N LYS A 81 38.53 -46.68 -4.40
CA LYS A 81 37.19 -47.26 -4.21
C LYS A 81 36.17 -46.39 -4.97
N PRO A 82 35.04 -46.95 -5.47
CA PRO A 82 34.01 -46.14 -6.12
C PRO A 82 33.51 -45.04 -5.19
N VAL A 83 33.87 -43.80 -5.50
CA VAL A 83 33.49 -42.59 -4.77
C VAL A 83 33.15 -41.50 -5.77
N GLU A 84 32.12 -40.73 -5.46
CA GLU A 84 31.85 -39.45 -6.12
C GLU A 84 32.62 -38.39 -5.32
N GLY A 85 33.38 -37.53 -6.01
CA GLY A 85 34.31 -36.57 -5.42
C GLY A 85 33.62 -35.41 -4.68
N PRO A 86 34.37 -34.37 -4.25
CA PRO A 86 35.84 -34.29 -4.22
C PRO A 86 36.45 -35.15 -3.10
N PHE A 87 37.77 -35.36 -3.14
CA PHE A 87 38.50 -36.05 -2.06
C PHE A 87 39.82 -35.35 -1.75
N LEU A 88 40.30 -35.59 -0.53
CA LEU A 88 41.54 -35.04 -0.01
C LEU A 88 42.67 -36.04 -0.23
N LEU A 89 43.73 -35.62 -0.91
CA LEU A 89 44.95 -36.40 -1.07
C LEU A 89 46.00 -35.89 -0.08
N VAL A 90 46.51 -36.80 0.76
CA VAL A 90 47.51 -36.50 1.79
C VAL A 90 48.74 -37.33 1.54
N ILE A 91 49.88 -36.66 1.42
CA ILE A 91 51.20 -37.24 1.26
C ILE A 91 51.98 -36.94 2.53
N THR A 92 52.61 -37.97 3.10
CA THR A 92 53.36 -37.83 4.34
C THR A 92 54.80 -38.27 4.13
N VAL A 93 55.70 -37.84 5.01
CA VAL A 93 57.10 -38.23 5.02
C VAL A 93 57.32 -39.31 6.08
N ASP A 94 57.94 -40.41 5.67
CA ASP A 94 58.40 -41.47 6.57
C ASP A 94 59.89 -41.79 6.34
N GLY A 95 60.44 -42.78 7.07
CA GLY A 95 61.85 -43.13 6.97
C GLY A 95 62.31 -43.75 5.64
N GLU A 96 61.41 -44.02 4.70
CA GLU A 96 61.75 -44.47 3.34
C GLU A 96 61.61 -43.35 2.30
N THR A 97 61.05 -42.21 2.71
CA THR A 97 60.82 -41.06 1.84
C THR A 97 62.13 -40.30 1.60
N THR A 98 62.32 -39.80 0.39
CA THR A 98 63.50 -38.99 0.03
C THR A 98 63.04 -37.80 -0.78
N ASP A 99 63.46 -36.61 -0.35
CA ASP A 99 63.33 -35.40 -1.17
C ASP A 99 64.48 -35.39 -2.20
N LEU A 100 64.15 -35.38 -3.49
CA LEU A 100 65.14 -35.43 -4.57
C LEU A 100 65.89 -34.10 -4.77
N SER A 101 65.45 -33.03 -4.10
CA SER A 101 66.02 -31.69 -4.24
C SER A 101 67.08 -31.40 -3.19
N THR A 102 67.08 -32.10 -2.04
CA THR A 102 67.95 -31.79 -0.90
C THR A 102 69.20 -32.66 -0.85
N ASP A 103 70.30 -32.09 -0.36
CA ASP A 103 71.60 -32.77 -0.32
C ASP A 103 71.63 -34.00 0.60
N ASP A 104 70.83 -33.98 1.67
CA ASP A 104 70.74 -35.06 2.67
C ASP A 104 69.49 -35.93 2.52
N GLY A 105 68.64 -35.63 1.53
CA GLY A 105 67.39 -36.33 1.25
C GLY A 105 66.28 -36.07 2.26
N SER A 106 66.46 -35.13 3.20
CA SER A 106 65.44 -34.74 4.16
C SER A 106 64.40 -33.81 3.51
N ALA A 107 63.14 -33.98 3.89
CA ALA A 107 62.04 -33.14 3.41
C ALA A 107 61.78 -31.99 4.40
N ALA A 108 61.68 -30.77 3.87
CA ALA A 108 61.41 -29.58 4.66
C ALA A 108 59.97 -29.54 5.23
N MET A 109 59.01 -30.17 4.54
CA MET A 109 57.64 -30.38 5.03
C MET A 109 57.37 -31.87 5.24
N GLN A 110 56.68 -32.21 6.32
CA GLN A 110 56.34 -33.60 6.64
C GLN A 110 55.02 -34.06 6.02
N THR A 111 54.14 -33.13 5.68
CA THR A 111 52.82 -33.39 5.10
C THR A 111 52.55 -32.44 3.94
N LEU A 112 52.11 -32.97 2.81
CA LEU A 112 51.53 -32.21 1.70
C LEU A 112 50.08 -32.65 1.49
N LYS A 113 49.18 -31.68 1.33
CA LYS A 113 47.75 -31.89 1.13
C LYS A 113 47.32 -31.23 -0.18
N THR A 114 46.35 -31.84 -0.86
CA THR A 114 45.70 -31.23 -2.04
C THR A 114 44.29 -31.79 -2.20
N ILE A 115 43.40 -31.00 -2.81
CA ILE A 115 42.04 -31.41 -3.12
C ILE A 115 42.00 -31.89 -4.56
N VAL A 116 41.42 -33.06 -4.76
CA VAL A 116 41.20 -33.61 -6.10
C VAL A 116 39.74 -33.46 -6.47
N THR A 117 39.50 -32.66 -7.49
CA THR A 117 38.16 -32.36 -7.98
C THR A 117 37.64 -33.46 -8.89
N GLN A 118 36.32 -33.49 -9.07
CA GLN A 118 35.69 -34.46 -9.98
C GLN A 118 36.08 -34.21 -11.45
N SER A 119 36.38 -32.96 -11.84
CA SER A 119 36.86 -32.61 -13.18
C SER A 119 38.22 -33.24 -13.45
N GLN A 120 39.19 -33.09 -12.54
CA GLN A 120 40.53 -33.67 -12.65
C GLN A 120 40.48 -35.20 -12.80
N LEU A 121 39.61 -35.87 -12.04
CA LEU A 121 39.37 -37.31 -12.15
C LEU A 121 38.78 -37.72 -13.49
N SER A 122 37.75 -37.02 -13.95
CA SER A 122 37.05 -37.35 -15.19
C SER A 122 37.90 -37.07 -16.44
N GLY A 123 38.76 -36.06 -16.36
CA GLY A 123 39.70 -35.67 -17.41
C GLY A 123 41.00 -36.48 -17.42
N ASN A 124 41.22 -37.36 -16.43
CA ASN A 124 42.50 -38.06 -16.22
C ASN A 124 43.68 -37.06 -16.15
N GLN A 125 43.46 -35.93 -15.48
CA GLN A 125 44.48 -34.91 -15.27
C GLN A 125 45.42 -35.34 -14.13
N PRO A 126 46.73 -35.01 -14.22
CA PRO A 126 47.64 -35.18 -13.10
C PRO A 126 47.21 -34.37 -11.88
N VAL A 127 47.50 -34.89 -10.68
CA VAL A 127 47.24 -34.22 -9.40
C VAL A 127 48.55 -33.83 -8.74
N TYR A 128 48.63 -32.60 -8.25
CA TYR A 128 49.83 -32.09 -7.57
C TYR A 128 49.51 -31.71 -6.13
N ALA A 129 50.31 -32.24 -5.21
CA ALA A 129 50.34 -31.78 -3.83
C ALA A 129 51.60 -30.95 -3.60
N THR A 130 51.41 -29.73 -3.14
CA THR A 130 52.41 -28.68 -3.04
C THR A 130 52.22 -27.91 -1.73
N PRO A 131 53.21 -27.15 -1.26
CA PRO A 131 53.03 -26.24 -0.13
C PRO A 131 51.83 -25.31 -0.28
N MET A 132 51.63 -24.71 -1.46
CA MET A 132 50.52 -23.80 -1.73
C MET A 132 49.16 -24.51 -1.68
N THR A 133 49.03 -25.70 -2.29
CA THR A 133 47.78 -26.48 -2.17
C THR A 133 47.55 -26.99 -0.75
N THR A 134 48.62 -27.20 0.03
CA THR A 134 48.52 -27.53 1.46
C THR A 134 47.96 -26.35 2.24
N MET A 135 48.49 -25.14 2.00
CA MET A 135 48.01 -23.90 2.59
C MET A 135 46.51 -23.69 2.33
N VAL A 136 46.05 -23.89 1.09
CA VAL A 136 44.61 -23.82 0.76
C VAL A 136 43.78 -24.82 1.58
N VAL A 137 44.29 -26.03 1.77
CA VAL A 137 43.59 -27.06 2.57
C VAL A 137 43.57 -26.70 4.06
N GLU A 138 44.67 -26.17 4.62
CA GLU A 138 44.68 -25.72 6.01
C GLU A 138 43.70 -24.54 6.21
N LEU A 139 43.69 -23.57 5.30
CA LEU A 139 42.79 -22.42 5.35
C LEU A 139 41.32 -22.86 5.31
N LEU A 140 40.98 -23.78 4.39
CA LEU A 140 39.65 -24.37 4.33
C LEU A 140 39.24 -25.10 5.61
N SER A 141 40.21 -25.70 6.32
CA SER A 141 39.94 -26.43 7.56
C SER A 141 39.52 -25.50 8.70
N ASN A 142 39.85 -24.21 8.62
CA ASN A 142 39.43 -23.16 9.57
C ASN A 142 38.06 -22.56 9.23
N LYS A 143 37.48 -22.88 8.06
CA LYS A 143 36.18 -22.33 7.64
C LYS A 143 35.00 -23.21 8.05
N ALA A 144 33.84 -22.59 8.23
CA ALA A 144 32.57 -23.30 8.42
C ALA A 144 32.05 -23.87 7.09
N LEU A 145 32.46 -25.10 6.77
CA LEU A 145 32.12 -25.75 5.50
C LEU A 145 30.81 -26.55 5.55
N THR A 146 30.07 -26.48 4.45
CA THR A 146 28.88 -27.27 4.13
C THR A 146 29.00 -27.81 2.71
N THR A 147 28.17 -28.79 2.34
CA THR A 147 28.15 -29.30 0.96
C THR A 147 27.76 -28.22 -0.06
N GLU A 148 27.01 -27.18 0.36
CA GLU A 148 26.50 -26.13 -0.54
C GLU A 148 27.55 -25.05 -0.83
N ASN A 149 28.38 -24.69 0.14
CA ASN A 149 29.42 -23.67 -0.01
C ASN A 149 30.83 -24.22 -0.27
N PHE A 150 31.06 -25.54 -0.21
CA PHE A 150 32.40 -26.12 -0.35
C PHE A 150 33.16 -25.64 -1.59
N ASP A 151 32.51 -25.66 -2.77
CA ASP A 151 33.17 -25.27 -4.02
C ASP A 151 33.48 -23.76 -4.07
N SER A 152 32.60 -22.91 -3.52
CA SER A 152 32.84 -21.46 -3.45
C SER A 152 33.92 -21.11 -2.44
N GLU A 153 33.94 -21.77 -1.28
CA GLU A 153 34.99 -21.60 -0.28
C GLU A 153 36.34 -22.10 -0.78
N LEU A 154 36.37 -23.22 -1.51
CA LEU A 154 37.59 -23.73 -2.15
C LEU A 154 38.16 -22.73 -3.16
N ALA A 155 37.30 -22.11 -3.97
CA ALA A 155 37.72 -21.06 -4.90
C ALA A 155 38.22 -19.81 -4.17
N ALA A 156 37.52 -19.36 -3.12
CA ALA A 156 37.91 -18.21 -2.31
C ALA A 156 39.25 -18.44 -1.59
N ALA A 157 39.42 -19.61 -0.96
CA ALA A 157 40.67 -19.98 -0.28
C ALA A 157 41.84 -20.09 -1.27
N GLN A 158 41.61 -20.57 -2.49
CA GLN A 158 42.64 -20.56 -3.53
C GLN A 158 43.04 -19.14 -3.92
N ALA A 159 42.06 -18.26 -4.14
CA ALA A 159 42.32 -16.87 -4.52
C ALA A 159 43.10 -16.14 -3.42
N GLN A 160 42.66 -16.25 -2.17
CA GLN A 160 43.32 -15.64 -1.02
C GLN A 160 44.75 -16.15 -0.84
N VAL A 161 44.98 -17.46 -0.95
CA VAL A 161 46.35 -18.00 -0.87
C VAL A 161 47.20 -17.50 -2.04
N ALA A 162 46.63 -17.25 -3.22
CA ALA A 162 47.36 -16.72 -4.37
C ALA A 162 47.66 -15.21 -4.28
N THR A 163 46.81 -14.42 -3.62
CA THR A 163 47.02 -12.98 -3.43
C THR A 163 47.87 -12.71 -2.19
N THR A 164 47.42 -13.14 -1.01
CA THR A 164 48.03 -12.82 0.28
C THR A 164 49.33 -13.59 0.56
N LEU A 165 49.36 -14.87 0.20
CA LEU A 165 50.49 -15.78 0.50
C LEU A 165 51.11 -16.39 -0.75
N GLY A 166 50.79 -15.78 -1.90
CA GLY A 166 51.22 -16.26 -3.21
C GLY A 166 52.60 -15.81 -3.58
N PHE A 167 53.18 -14.87 -2.82
CA PHE A 167 54.45 -14.23 -3.15
C PHE A 167 54.43 -13.79 -4.61
N GLY A 168 53.38 -13.03 -4.98
CA GLY A 168 53.06 -12.39 -6.28
C GLY A 168 53.01 -13.29 -7.52
N ILE A 169 52.62 -14.55 -7.35
CA ILE A 169 52.13 -15.33 -8.48
C ILE A 169 50.90 -14.65 -9.10
N ASP A 170 50.63 -14.93 -10.37
CA ASP A 170 49.39 -14.48 -11.00
C ASP A 170 48.18 -14.99 -10.17
N PRO A 171 47.32 -14.11 -9.62
CA PRO A 171 46.16 -14.52 -8.84
C PRO A 171 45.18 -15.40 -9.63
N ALA A 172 45.19 -15.34 -10.96
CA ALA A 172 44.37 -16.18 -11.82
C ALA A 172 44.95 -17.60 -12.01
N LEU A 173 46.15 -17.88 -11.50
CA LEU A 173 46.80 -19.18 -11.58
C LEU A 173 46.02 -20.22 -10.76
N ASN A 174 45.60 -21.31 -11.40
CA ASN A 174 44.96 -22.42 -10.70
C ASN A 174 46.01 -23.27 -9.97
N LEU A 175 46.05 -23.18 -8.64
CA LEU A 175 47.05 -23.86 -7.80
C LEU A 175 46.92 -25.40 -7.85
N PHE A 176 45.72 -25.93 -8.11
CA PHE A 176 45.45 -27.38 -8.15
C PHE A 176 45.77 -28.01 -9.51
N GLU A 177 45.74 -27.24 -10.60
CA GLU A 177 45.94 -27.74 -11.97
C GLU A 177 47.33 -27.40 -12.54
N THR A 178 47.94 -26.31 -12.09
CA THR A 178 49.25 -25.88 -12.56
C THR A 178 50.33 -26.90 -12.13
N PRO A 179 51.12 -27.45 -13.07
CA PRO A 179 52.18 -28.38 -12.73
C PRO A 179 53.33 -27.65 -12.00
N PRO A 180 53.84 -28.18 -10.87
CA PRO A 180 54.95 -27.59 -10.11
C PRO A 180 56.35 -27.99 -10.65
N LEU A 181 56.38 -28.77 -11.74
CA LEU A 181 57.55 -29.22 -12.49
C LEU A 181 57.24 -29.10 -13.98
N TYR A 182 58.27 -29.06 -14.83
CA TYR A 182 58.02 -29.17 -16.26
C TYR A 182 57.49 -30.57 -16.62
N VAL A 183 56.52 -30.63 -17.53
CA VAL A 183 55.93 -31.88 -18.01
C VAL A 183 56.13 -32.07 -19.50
N GLU A 184 56.10 -33.33 -19.95
CA GLU A 184 56.25 -33.66 -21.37
C GLU A 184 55.14 -33.00 -22.21
N GLY A 185 55.54 -32.26 -23.25
CA GLY A 185 54.61 -31.59 -24.16
C GLY A 185 54.05 -30.25 -23.68
N MET A 186 54.63 -29.66 -22.62
CA MET A 186 54.33 -28.30 -22.16
C MET A 186 54.61 -27.27 -23.25
N GLU A 187 53.75 -26.25 -23.38
CA GLU A 187 53.96 -25.14 -24.30
C GLU A 187 54.99 -24.15 -23.73
N GLU A 188 55.84 -23.55 -24.57
CA GLU A 188 56.88 -22.59 -24.14
C GLU A 188 56.33 -21.43 -23.30
N ALA A 189 55.09 -21.00 -23.55
CA ALA A 189 54.44 -19.91 -22.81
C ALA A 189 54.14 -20.27 -21.34
N ASP A 190 54.03 -21.56 -21.00
CA ASP A 190 53.64 -22.01 -19.66
C ASP A 190 54.85 -22.17 -18.72
N PHE A 191 56.09 -22.18 -19.25
CA PHE A 191 57.31 -22.39 -18.46
C PHE A 191 57.48 -21.30 -17.38
N SER A 192 57.17 -20.04 -17.70
CA SER A 192 57.26 -18.93 -16.74
C SER A 192 56.30 -19.11 -15.57
N SER A 193 55.05 -19.51 -15.84
CA SER A 193 54.06 -19.78 -14.80
C SER A 193 54.49 -20.90 -13.86
N VAL A 194 55.14 -21.95 -14.38
CA VAL A 194 55.71 -23.05 -13.56
C VAL A 194 56.84 -22.56 -12.68
N VAL A 195 57.74 -21.72 -13.20
CA VAL A 195 58.84 -21.14 -12.42
C VAL A 195 58.28 -20.29 -11.27
N LYS A 196 57.35 -19.36 -11.57
CA LYS A 196 56.70 -18.51 -10.55
C LYS A 196 55.95 -19.34 -9.49
N TYR A 197 55.17 -20.32 -9.93
CA TYR A 197 54.46 -21.21 -9.02
C TYR A 197 55.44 -21.99 -8.12
N ARG A 198 56.57 -22.45 -8.67
CA ARG A 198 57.55 -23.15 -7.86
C ARG A 198 58.28 -22.21 -6.89
N MET A 199 58.61 -21.00 -7.32
CA MET A 199 59.19 -19.98 -6.43
C MET A 199 58.28 -19.71 -5.23
N ALA A 200 56.97 -19.54 -5.43
CA ALA A 200 56.00 -19.34 -4.34
C ALA A 200 55.96 -20.53 -3.36
N ASN A 201 55.94 -21.76 -3.88
CA ASN A 201 56.01 -22.97 -3.05
C ASN A 201 57.30 -23.02 -2.20
N GLU A 202 58.44 -22.60 -2.76
CA GLU A 202 59.70 -22.54 -2.02
C GLU A 202 59.73 -21.40 -1.00
N ALA A 203 59.23 -20.23 -1.39
CA ALA A 203 59.14 -19.03 -0.56
C ALA A 203 58.28 -19.26 0.68
N LEU A 204 57.06 -19.80 0.51
CA LEU A 204 56.15 -20.13 1.60
C LEU A 204 56.84 -20.96 2.68
N VAL A 205 57.53 -22.03 2.27
CA VAL A 205 58.21 -22.90 3.25
C VAL A 205 59.49 -22.27 3.80
N ALA A 206 60.20 -21.46 3.02
CA ALA A 206 61.38 -20.75 3.52
C ALA A 206 60.98 -19.74 4.62
N VAL A 207 59.91 -18.98 4.39
CA VAL A 207 59.29 -18.09 5.39
C VAL A 207 58.84 -18.90 6.61
N ALA A 208 58.06 -19.96 6.40
CA ALA A 208 57.56 -20.80 7.49
C ALA A 208 58.70 -21.40 8.34
N THR A 209 59.79 -21.83 7.70
CA THR A 209 61.00 -22.35 8.38
C THR A 209 61.70 -21.24 9.17
N GLY A 210 61.77 -20.03 8.61
CA GLY A 210 62.33 -18.85 9.28
C GLY A 210 61.54 -18.47 10.53
N ILE A 211 60.22 -18.35 10.40
CA ILE A 211 59.29 -18.06 11.50
C ILE A 211 59.43 -19.13 12.58
N GLY A 212 59.33 -20.41 12.21
CA GLY A 212 59.43 -21.54 13.15
C GLY A 212 60.75 -21.61 13.92
N GLY A 213 61.83 -21.06 13.37
CA GLY A 213 63.12 -20.92 14.05
C GLY A 213 63.20 -19.75 15.05
N ARG A 214 62.29 -18.76 14.93
CA ARG A 214 62.22 -17.56 15.78
C ARG A 214 61.12 -17.64 16.85
N THR A 215 60.14 -18.53 16.69
CA THR A 215 59.10 -18.74 17.70
C THR A 215 59.67 -19.14 19.06
N SER A 216 58.94 -18.83 20.13
CA SER A 216 59.37 -19.12 21.51
C SER A 216 59.54 -20.62 21.80
N THR A 217 58.79 -21.46 21.09
CA THR A 217 58.94 -22.92 21.00
C THR A 217 59.13 -23.28 19.53
N PRO A 218 60.32 -23.80 19.12
CA PRO A 218 60.58 -24.10 17.72
C PRO A 218 59.46 -24.93 17.11
N ALA A 219 58.90 -24.43 16.03
CA ALA A 219 57.80 -25.04 15.29
C ALA A 219 58.31 -25.61 13.96
N SER A 220 57.72 -26.71 13.49
CA SER A 220 57.98 -27.21 12.14
C SER A 220 57.35 -26.30 11.10
N SER A 221 57.80 -26.41 9.84
CA SER A 221 57.19 -25.66 8.74
C SER A 221 55.71 -26.02 8.55
N ASP A 222 55.33 -27.29 8.79
CA ASP A 222 53.93 -27.74 8.80
C ASP A 222 53.10 -27.02 9.87
N GLU A 223 53.63 -26.89 11.10
CA GLU A 223 52.96 -26.19 12.19
C GLU A 223 52.81 -24.70 11.90
N VAL A 224 53.84 -24.06 11.32
CA VAL A 224 53.77 -22.65 10.95
C VAL A 224 52.80 -22.39 9.81
N ILE A 225 52.75 -23.25 8.79
CA ILE A 225 51.75 -23.12 7.70
C ILE A 225 50.34 -23.27 8.24
N ALA A 226 50.09 -24.17 9.18
CA ALA A 226 48.79 -24.27 9.84
C ALA A 226 48.43 -23.00 10.64
N MET A 227 49.41 -22.39 11.32
CA MET A 227 49.19 -21.11 12.02
C MET A 227 48.96 -19.95 11.06
N LEU A 228 49.70 -19.86 9.95
CA LEU A 228 49.46 -18.85 8.91
C LEU A 228 48.09 -19.01 8.26
N ALA A 229 47.56 -20.24 8.21
CA ALA A 229 46.23 -20.51 7.71
C ALA A 229 45.11 -20.21 8.71
N GLU A 230 45.42 -20.25 10.01
CA GLU A 230 44.54 -19.77 11.07
C GLU A 230 44.49 -18.23 11.06
N ASP A 231 45.66 -17.59 10.92
CA ASP A 231 45.85 -16.14 10.74
C ASP A 231 45.00 -15.64 9.57
N ALA A 232 45.29 -16.14 8.35
CA ALA A 232 44.56 -15.79 7.14
C ALA A 232 43.06 -16.15 7.16
N SER A 233 42.53 -16.84 8.18
CA SER A 233 41.14 -17.32 8.16
C SER A 233 40.09 -16.22 8.32
N ASP A 234 40.46 -15.07 8.90
CA ASP A 234 39.60 -13.89 9.01
C ASP A 234 39.76 -12.91 7.84
N GLY A 235 40.63 -13.22 6.89
CA GLY A 235 40.90 -12.42 5.70
C GLY A 235 42.21 -11.64 5.77
N ILE A 236 42.82 -11.51 6.94
CA ILE A 236 44.01 -10.68 7.18
C ILE A 236 45.16 -11.57 7.67
N VAL A 237 46.41 -11.18 7.43
CA VAL A 237 47.58 -11.88 7.98
C VAL A 237 48.37 -10.93 8.87
N ASP A 238 47.98 -10.83 10.14
CA ASP A 238 48.56 -9.91 11.12
C ASP A 238 49.14 -10.61 12.38
N GLY A 239 49.03 -11.94 12.43
CA GLY A 239 49.41 -12.78 13.56
C GLY A 239 48.30 -12.95 14.60
N GLU A 240 47.09 -12.44 14.32
CA GLU A 240 45.87 -12.57 15.09
C GLU A 240 44.82 -13.35 14.29
N VAL A 241 43.76 -13.77 14.97
CA VAL A 241 42.57 -14.35 14.34
C VAL A 241 41.36 -13.81 15.08
N ASP A 242 40.45 -13.16 14.37
CA ASP A 242 39.32 -12.41 14.96
C ASP A 242 39.80 -11.39 16.03
N GLY A 243 40.96 -10.75 15.80
CA GLY A 243 41.60 -9.80 16.74
C GLY A 243 42.15 -10.44 18.02
N ALA A 244 42.35 -11.76 18.03
CA ALA A 244 43.00 -12.49 19.11
C ALA A 244 44.36 -13.06 18.66
N PRO A 245 45.46 -12.81 19.41
CA PRO A 245 46.80 -13.21 18.96
C PRO A 245 46.98 -14.73 18.93
N ILE A 246 47.57 -15.24 17.84
CA ILE A 246 47.89 -16.65 17.69
C ILE A 246 49.13 -16.97 18.53
N SER A 247 48.95 -17.87 19.50
CA SER A 247 49.96 -18.13 20.54
C SER A 247 51.34 -18.55 20.03
N GLY A 248 51.42 -19.15 18.83
CA GLY A 248 52.68 -19.58 18.23
C GLY A 248 53.51 -18.48 17.58
N PHE A 249 52.91 -17.31 17.27
CA PHE A 249 53.62 -16.16 16.70
C PHE A 249 54.20 -15.20 17.76
N SER A 250 54.05 -15.51 19.04
CA SER A 250 54.59 -14.68 20.13
C SER A 250 56.09 -14.36 19.96
N GLY A 251 56.40 -13.10 19.64
CA GLY A 251 57.76 -12.58 19.53
C GLY A 251 58.31 -12.49 18.09
N THR A 252 57.48 -12.72 17.07
CA THR A 252 57.77 -12.47 15.66
C THR A 252 56.72 -11.50 15.10
N ASN A 253 57.07 -10.76 14.05
CA ASN A 253 56.10 -9.98 13.27
C ASN A 253 55.88 -10.74 11.97
N VAL A 254 54.69 -11.32 11.79
CA VAL A 254 54.37 -12.19 10.66
C VAL A 254 54.41 -11.42 9.35
N VAL A 255 53.89 -10.19 9.34
CA VAL A 255 53.92 -9.27 8.19
C VAL A 255 55.36 -8.98 7.75
N ASP A 256 56.26 -8.63 8.68
CA ASP A 256 57.67 -8.38 8.36
C ASP A 256 58.37 -9.62 7.77
N ASP A 257 57.97 -10.82 8.21
CA ASP A 257 58.54 -12.08 7.78
C ASP A 257 58.05 -12.51 6.38
N LEU A 258 56.83 -12.11 6.01
CA LEU A 258 56.26 -12.32 4.67
C LEU A 258 56.78 -11.29 3.67
N ASN A 259 57.00 -10.05 4.10
CA ASN A 259 57.54 -8.95 3.30
C ASN A 259 59.08 -8.98 3.10
N GLN A 260 59.71 -10.14 3.25
CA GLN A 260 61.16 -10.28 3.09
C GLN A 260 61.59 -10.34 1.61
N ASP A 261 62.76 -9.78 1.29
CA ASP A 261 63.37 -9.86 -0.04
C ASP A 261 63.73 -11.32 -0.42
N LEU A 262 62.94 -11.92 -1.30
CA LEU A 262 63.12 -13.32 -1.72
C LEU A 262 64.41 -13.56 -2.52
N SER A 263 65.04 -12.52 -3.08
CA SER A 263 66.27 -12.67 -3.88
C SER A 263 67.47 -13.17 -3.07
N VAL A 264 67.42 -13.04 -1.74
CA VAL A 264 68.46 -13.50 -0.81
C VAL A 264 68.06 -14.73 -0.01
N VAL A 265 66.85 -15.24 -0.21
CA VAL A 265 66.32 -16.39 0.51
C VAL A 265 66.75 -17.68 -0.19
N LYS A 266 67.20 -18.66 0.60
CA LYS A 266 67.57 -20.00 0.09
C LYS A 266 66.39 -20.94 0.10
N VAL A 267 66.35 -21.83 -0.89
CA VAL A 267 65.46 -22.99 -0.90
C VAL A 267 65.79 -23.89 0.30
N PRO A 268 64.82 -24.22 1.17
CA PRO A 268 65.07 -25.06 2.34
C PRO A 268 65.69 -26.41 1.98
N GLY A 269 66.84 -26.73 2.58
CA GLY A 269 67.55 -28.00 2.35
C GLY A 269 68.54 -27.99 1.18
N THR A 270 68.73 -26.85 0.50
CA THR A 270 69.71 -26.67 -0.58
C THR A 270 70.55 -25.40 -0.38
N ASP A 271 71.58 -25.22 -1.21
CA ASP A 271 72.35 -23.98 -1.29
C ASP A 271 71.82 -23.01 -2.38
N THR A 272 70.78 -23.39 -3.12
CA THR A 272 70.17 -22.61 -4.21
C THR A 272 69.32 -21.46 -3.66
N LEU A 273 69.45 -20.27 -4.26
CA LEU A 273 68.57 -19.13 -3.94
C LEU A 273 67.23 -19.28 -4.64
N ILE A 274 66.16 -18.73 -4.06
CA ILE A 274 64.83 -18.73 -4.69
C ILE A 274 64.86 -17.97 -6.03
N SER A 275 65.72 -16.96 -6.17
CA SER A 275 65.96 -16.25 -7.44
C SER A 275 66.55 -17.14 -8.53
N ASP A 276 67.20 -18.26 -8.17
CA ASP A 276 67.90 -19.16 -9.09
C ASP A 276 67.08 -20.44 -9.34
N MET A 277 65.74 -20.34 -9.28
CA MET A 277 64.82 -21.48 -9.30
C MET A 277 64.91 -22.32 -10.57
N GLU A 278 65.23 -21.70 -11.71
CA GLU A 278 65.26 -22.34 -13.02
C GLU A 278 66.23 -23.53 -13.06
N ASP A 279 67.43 -23.35 -12.51
CA ASP A 279 68.46 -24.39 -12.47
C ASP A 279 68.02 -25.58 -11.60
N LEU A 280 67.40 -25.29 -10.44
CA LEU A 280 66.88 -26.32 -9.55
C LEU A 280 65.72 -27.07 -10.20
N LEU A 281 64.78 -26.35 -10.81
CA LEU A 281 63.61 -26.91 -11.48
C LEU A 281 63.98 -27.80 -12.66
N ALA A 282 64.97 -27.40 -13.47
CA ALA A 282 65.49 -28.21 -14.56
C ALA A 282 66.13 -29.50 -14.04
N SER A 283 66.96 -29.41 -12.99
CA SER A 283 67.60 -30.58 -12.39
C SER A 283 66.59 -31.56 -11.78
N GLU A 284 65.59 -31.06 -11.07
CA GLU A 284 64.51 -31.87 -10.49
C GLU A 284 63.68 -32.58 -11.57
N THR A 285 63.34 -31.85 -12.64
CA THR A 285 62.57 -32.41 -13.76
C THR A 285 63.31 -33.60 -14.37
N GLU A 286 64.63 -33.47 -14.62
CA GLU A 286 65.45 -34.57 -15.14
C GLU A 286 65.45 -35.78 -14.19
N GLN A 287 65.53 -35.54 -12.87
CA GLN A 287 65.50 -36.61 -11.85
C GLN A 287 64.16 -37.36 -11.81
N THR A 288 63.06 -36.71 -12.16
CA THR A 288 61.74 -37.37 -12.31
C THR A 288 61.60 -38.16 -13.63
N GLY A 289 62.64 -38.16 -14.48
CA GLY A 289 62.68 -38.91 -15.72
C GLY A 289 61.95 -38.23 -16.89
N VAL A 290 61.65 -36.94 -16.77
CA VAL A 290 61.11 -36.11 -17.85
C VAL A 290 62.27 -35.33 -18.48
N GLU A 291 62.45 -35.49 -19.78
CA GLU A 291 63.45 -34.72 -20.55
C GLU A 291 62.72 -33.55 -21.23
N VAL A 292 63.00 -32.33 -20.76
CA VAL A 292 62.51 -31.08 -21.34
C VAL A 292 63.70 -30.20 -21.72
N ASP A 293 63.53 -29.40 -22.77
CA ASP A 293 64.52 -28.43 -23.23
C ASP A 293 63.90 -27.03 -23.06
N PRO A 294 63.93 -26.47 -21.83
CA PRO A 294 63.39 -25.13 -21.60
C PRO A 294 64.20 -24.10 -22.43
N PRO A 295 63.58 -23.00 -22.88
CA PRO A 295 64.28 -21.97 -23.66
C PRO A 295 65.58 -21.49 -22.97
N GLU A 296 66.70 -21.42 -23.70
CA GLU A 296 67.99 -20.94 -23.17
C GLU A 296 67.92 -19.48 -22.68
N ASP A 297 66.99 -18.69 -23.24
CA ASP A 297 66.68 -17.32 -22.85
C ASP A 297 65.27 -17.29 -22.23
N LEU A 298 65.05 -18.04 -21.14
CA LEU A 298 64.00 -17.66 -20.17
C LEU A 298 64.32 -16.30 -19.49
N ASP A 299 65.41 -15.63 -19.90
CA ASP A 299 65.79 -14.22 -19.67
C ASP A 299 64.66 -13.25 -20.09
N GLU A 300 63.59 -13.23 -19.32
CA GLU A 300 63.44 -12.01 -18.57
C GLU A 300 64.59 -12.05 -17.56
N THR A 301 65.34 -10.96 -17.45
CA THR A 301 65.67 -10.54 -16.11
C THR A 301 64.36 -10.73 -15.36
N VAL A 302 64.27 -11.77 -14.53
CA VAL A 302 63.45 -11.68 -13.35
C VAL A 302 64.15 -10.54 -12.58
N GLU A 303 64.00 -9.29 -13.07
CA GLU A 303 63.77 -8.14 -12.22
C GLU A 303 62.75 -8.74 -11.31
N ASN A 304 63.26 -9.10 -10.12
CA ASN A 304 62.56 -9.71 -9.01
C ASN A 304 61.09 -9.56 -9.30
N PRO A 305 60.38 -10.67 -9.64
CA PRO A 305 59.18 -10.57 -10.45
C PRO A 305 58.39 -9.39 -9.90
N ASP A 306 57.81 -8.55 -10.76
CA ASP A 306 56.88 -7.51 -10.28
C ASP A 306 55.67 -8.28 -9.71
N LEU A 307 55.94 -8.89 -8.56
CA LEU A 307 55.11 -9.58 -7.62
C LEU A 307 54.33 -8.39 -7.15
N GLU A 308 53.17 -8.17 -7.77
CA GLU A 308 52.27 -7.15 -7.29
C GLU A 308 52.15 -7.40 -5.78
N ALA A 309 52.61 -6.42 -5.02
CA ALA A 309 52.68 -6.54 -3.58
C ALA A 309 51.26 -6.46 -3.04
N ASP A 310 51.03 -7.18 -1.96
CA ASP A 310 49.90 -7.03 -1.06
C ASP A 310 50.57 -6.60 0.26
N SER A 311 50.71 -5.28 0.45
CA SER A 311 51.61 -4.71 1.45
C SER A 311 51.12 -4.94 2.88
N ASP A 312 49.81 -4.96 3.08
CA ASP A 312 49.13 -5.15 4.37
C ASP A 312 48.42 -6.50 4.51
N LEU A 313 48.48 -7.34 3.48
CA LEU A 313 48.08 -8.75 3.49
C LEU A 313 46.59 -8.95 3.76
N ASP A 314 45.77 -8.08 3.16
CA ASP A 314 44.31 -8.07 3.30
C ASP A 314 43.58 -8.87 2.19
N GLY A 315 44.35 -9.38 1.22
CA GLY A 315 43.84 -10.15 0.10
C GLY A 315 43.68 -9.37 -1.20
N HIS A 316 43.90 -8.05 -1.20
CA HIS A 316 43.96 -7.21 -2.38
C HIS A 316 45.39 -6.79 -2.70
N LEU A 317 45.71 -6.67 -3.98
CA LEU A 317 47.02 -6.21 -4.41
C LEU A 317 47.07 -4.69 -4.28
N ASP A 318 48.22 -4.10 -3.93
CA ASP A 318 48.44 -2.65 -3.81
C ASP A 318 47.94 -1.85 -5.04
N SER A 319 47.89 -2.48 -6.21
CA SER A 319 47.43 -1.89 -7.47
C SER A 319 45.90 -1.76 -7.58
N ALA A 320 45.17 -2.55 -6.80
CA ALA A 320 43.72 -2.68 -6.77
C ALA A 320 43.11 -2.35 -5.39
N ASP A 321 43.95 -2.15 -4.38
CA ASP A 321 43.59 -1.83 -3.02
C ASP A 321 43.34 -0.31 -2.85
N ASN A 322 42.17 0.06 -2.29
CA ASN A 322 41.80 1.43 -1.98
C ASN A 322 42.43 1.96 -0.67
N CYS A 323 43.05 1.09 0.13
CA CYS A 323 43.89 1.41 1.28
C CYS A 323 45.20 0.56 1.37
N PRO A 324 46.19 0.74 0.45
CA PRO A 324 47.39 -0.11 0.30
C PRO A 324 48.34 -0.29 1.49
N GLY A 325 48.03 0.22 2.67
CA GLY A 325 48.83 0.03 3.87
C GLY A 325 48.00 -0.09 5.16
N ILE A 326 46.69 -0.26 5.03
CA ILE A 326 45.75 -0.51 6.12
C ILE A 326 44.81 -1.61 5.66
N ALA A 327 45.01 -2.82 6.19
CA ALA A 327 44.22 -3.98 5.79
C ALA A 327 42.71 -3.72 5.92
N ASN A 328 42.01 -3.83 4.79
CA ASN A 328 40.57 -3.62 4.68
C ASN A 328 39.97 -4.60 3.64
N PRO A 329 39.88 -5.91 3.96
CA PRO A 329 39.54 -6.94 2.98
C PRO A 329 38.21 -6.74 2.22
N ASN A 330 37.28 -5.96 2.80
CA ASN A 330 35.98 -5.65 2.19
C ASN A 330 36.04 -4.52 1.17
N GLN A 331 37.11 -3.71 1.17
CA GLN A 331 37.31 -2.56 0.28
C GLN A 331 36.10 -1.62 0.28
N GLU A 332 35.55 -1.35 1.47
CA GLU A 332 34.48 -0.37 1.67
C GLU A 332 35.00 1.04 1.32
N ASP A 333 34.14 1.84 0.70
CA ASP A 333 34.41 3.14 0.04
C ASP A 333 33.04 3.80 -0.15
N GLU A 334 32.49 4.35 0.93
CA GLU A 334 31.10 4.81 1.03
C GLU A 334 30.79 5.94 0.02
N ASP A 335 31.74 6.85 -0.19
CA ASP A 335 31.60 7.96 -1.13
C ASP A 335 32.09 7.67 -2.56
N ALA A 336 32.73 6.51 -2.78
CA ALA A 336 33.28 6.06 -4.04
C ALA A 336 34.34 7.01 -4.64
N ASP A 337 35.13 7.69 -3.81
CA ASP A 337 36.21 8.58 -4.23
C ASP A 337 37.50 7.82 -4.62
N GLY A 338 37.57 6.54 -4.25
CA GLY A 338 38.67 5.63 -4.51
C GLY A 338 39.67 5.51 -3.36
N THR A 339 39.47 6.21 -2.27
CA THR A 339 40.09 6.00 -0.96
C THR A 339 39.15 5.12 -0.15
N GLY A 340 39.64 4.05 0.46
CA GLY A 340 38.76 3.19 1.27
C GLY A 340 38.46 3.80 2.64
N ASP A 341 37.30 3.45 3.21
CA ASP A 341 36.84 3.96 4.51
C ASP A 341 37.88 3.75 5.62
N ALA A 342 38.64 2.65 5.57
CA ALA A 342 39.68 2.33 6.54
C ALA A 342 40.85 3.33 6.58
N CYS A 343 41.05 4.07 5.50
CA CYS A 343 42.12 5.06 5.35
C CYS A 343 41.62 6.45 4.95
N ASP A 344 40.31 6.65 4.85
CA ASP A 344 39.67 7.96 4.71
C ASP A 344 39.61 8.71 6.06
N GLN A 345 39.48 10.03 6.01
CA GLN A 345 39.24 10.90 7.16
C GLN A 345 37.88 11.61 7.10
N ASP A 346 37.16 11.45 5.98
CA ASP A 346 35.88 12.06 5.62
C ASP A 346 35.14 11.05 4.72
N MET A 347 34.66 9.95 5.32
CA MET A 347 34.17 8.76 4.60
C MET A 347 32.96 9.03 3.70
N ASP A 348 32.20 10.09 3.97
CA ASP A 348 31.02 10.46 3.21
C ASP A 348 31.22 11.72 2.34
N ASN A 349 32.40 12.32 2.40
CA ASN A 349 32.82 13.48 1.62
C ASN A 349 31.91 14.72 1.79
N ASP A 350 31.38 14.95 2.98
CA ASP A 350 30.53 16.10 3.31
C ASP A 350 31.29 17.35 3.78
N GLU A 351 32.63 17.31 3.70
CA GLU A 351 33.59 18.32 4.16
C GLU A 351 33.74 18.42 5.71
N ILE A 352 33.13 17.51 6.47
CA ILE A 352 33.31 17.35 7.91
C ILE A 352 34.09 16.05 8.17
N LEU A 353 35.15 16.13 8.98
CA LEU A 353 35.96 14.94 9.27
C LEU A 353 35.18 13.99 10.18
N ASP A 354 35.31 12.67 10.01
CA ASP A 354 34.52 11.63 10.72
C ASP A 354 34.46 11.80 12.24
N HIS A 355 35.54 12.33 12.84
CA HIS A 355 35.64 12.53 14.29
C HIS A 355 34.95 13.81 14.82
N GLU A 356 34.53 14.69 13.91
CA GLU A 356 33.75 15.91 14.17
C GLU A 356 32.32 15.78 13.61
N ASP A 357 32.04 14.73 12.84
CA ASP A 357 30.77 14.46 12.16
C ASP A 357 29.79 13.67 13.05
N ASN A 358 28.54 14.12 13.12
CA ASN A 358 27.44 13.42 13.80
C ASN A 358 26.72 12.38 12.92
N CYS A 359 27.08 12.27 11.64
CA CYS A 359 26.69 11.22 10.70
C CYS A 359 27.85 10.78 9.77
N PRO A 360 28.92 10.14 10.28
CA PRO A 360 30.15 9.86 9.51
C PRO A 360 30.02 9.01 8.23
N GLU A 361 28.85 8.44 7.97
CA GLU A 361 28.55 7.59 6.80
C GLU A 361 27.39 8.19 5.96
N THR A 362 26.92 9.40 6.27
CA THR A 362 25.73 9.99 5.61
C THR A 362 25.85 11.50 5.47
N PRO A 363 26.04 12.01 4.23
CA PRO A 363 26.44 13.39 4.03
C PRO A 363 25.47 14.41 4.61
N ASN A 364 25.92 15.22 5.56
CA ASN A 364 25.08 16.17 6.28
C ASN A 364 25.83 17.46 6.68
N PHE A 365 26.27 18.22 5.67
CA PHE A 365 26.95 19.54 5.77
C PHE A 365 26.43 20.52 6.85
N ASN A 366 25.16 20.43 7.27
CA ASN A 366 24.56 21.31 8.27
C ASN A 366 24.70 20.81 9.71
N GLN A 367 25.06 19.53 9.92
CA GLN A 367 25.24 18.87 11.21
C GLN A 367 24.04 19.12 12.13
N ALA A 368 22.83 19.03 11.56
CA ALA A 368 21.60 19.18 12.33
C ALA A 368 21.44 17.98 13.27
N ASP A 369 20.94 18.25 14.47
CA ASP A 369 20.80 17.32 15.60
C ASP A 369 19.68 17.90 16.49
N GLY A 370 18.45 17.58 16.11
CA GLY A 370 17.21 18.15 16.63
C GLY A 370 17.05 17.90 18.12
N ASP A 371 17.34 16.69 18.56
CA ASP A 371 17.16 16.22 19.92
C ASP A 371 18.43 16.36 20.80
N ASN A 372 19.59 16.62 20.19
CA ASN A 372 20.91 16.79 20.81
C ASN A 372 21.45 15.51 21.49
N ASP A 373 21.15 14.33 20.95
CA ASP A 373 21.72 13.07 21.45
C ASP A 373 23.13 12.77 20.90
N GLY A 374 23.54 13.51 19.86
CA GLY A 374 24.84 13.41 19.21
C GLY A 374 24.84 12.58 17.92
N ILE A 375 23.69 12.06 17.48
CA ILE A 375 23.43 11.48 16.17
C ILE A 375 22.76 12.59 15.33
N GLY A 376 23.20 12.81 14.09
CA GLY A 376 22.61 13.85 13.26
C GLY A 376 21.26 13.45 12.67
N ASP A 377 20.39 14.42 12.41
CA ASP A 377 19.05 14.22 11.82
C ASP A 377 19.08 13.39 10.52
N ALA A 378 20.20 13.38 9.80
CA ALA A 378 20.37 12.66 8.55
C ALA A 378 20.54 11.14 8.73
N CYS A 379 21.02 10.71 9.89
CA CYS A 379 21.33 9.31 10.23
C CYS A 379 20.64 8.83 11.53
N ASP A 380 19.87 9.70 12.19
CA ASP A 380 18.97 9.32 13.26
C ASP A 380 17.72 8.64 12.70
N LEU A 381 17.16 7.70 13.44
CA LEU A 381 15.91 7.01 13.12
C LEU A 381 14.69 7.65 13.80
N ASP A 382 14.91 8.52 14.78
CA ASP A 382 13.93 9.26 15.57
C ASP A 382 14.53 10.65 15.89
N ALA A 383 14.60 11.53 14.89
CA ALA A 383 15.39 12.76 14.92
C ALA A 383 14.89 13.81 15.93
N ASP A 384 13.71 13.59 16.52
CA ASP A 384 13.14 14.45 17.54
C ASP A 384 12.91 13.77 18.91
N ASN A 385 13.11 12.45 18.97
CA ASN A 385 13.09 11.62 20.18
C ASN A 385 11.75 11.64 20.91
N ASP A 386 10.66 11.55 20.16
CA ASP A 386 9.30 11.47 20.67
C ASP A 386 8.77 10.03 20.82
N GLU A 387 9.63 9.04 20.57
CA GLU A 387 9.39 7.59 20.57
C GLU A 387 8.67 7.06 19.31
N ILE A 388 8.51 7.87 18.25
CA ILE A 388 8.00 7.47 16.94
C ILE A 388 9.14 7.58 15.92
N ILE A 389 9.38 6.51 15.15
CA ILE A 389 10.45 6.54 14.14
C ILE A 389 10.07 7.49 12.99
N ASP A 390 11.04 8.20 12.42
CA ASP A 390 10.85 9.20 11.33
C ASP A 390 9.99 8.67 10.16
N ALA A 391 10.12 7.39 9.84
CA ALA A 391 9.37 6.75 8.76
C ALA A 391 7.86 6.57 9.05
N GLU A 392 7.45 6.67 10.31
CA GLU A 392 6.08 6.56 10.81
C GLU A 392 5.57 7.86 11.46
N ASP A 393 6.43 8.88 11.54
CA ASP A 393 6.15 10.17 12.18
C ASP A 393 5.60 11.21 11.18
N ASN A 394 4.46 11.82 11.49
CA ASN A 394 3.88 12.91 10.72
C ASN A 394 4.49 14.31 11.01
N CYS A 395 5.43 14.41 11.97
CA CYS A 395 6.27 15.56 12.25
C CYS A 395 7.73 15.19 12.65
N PRO A 396 8.55 14.55 11.77
CA PRO A 396 9.86 13.95 12.10
C PRO A 396 10.95 14.85 12.72
N ALA A 397 10.70 16.14 12.88
CA ALA A 397 11.65 17.10 13.42
C ALA A 397 11.07 17.89 14.61
N ILE A 398 9.84 17.62 15.03
CA ILE A 398 9.14 18.33 16.09
C ILE A 398 8.32 17.36 16.94
N PRO A 399 8.72 17.10 18.20
CA PRO A 399 8.15 16.02 19.00
C PRO A 399 6.64 16.13 19.15
N ASN A 400 5.91 15.10 18.72
CA ASN A 400 4.46 15.13 18.68
C ASN A 400 3.79 13.77 18.91
N ALA A 401 4.35 12.90 19.77
CA ALA A 401 3.95 11.54 20.17
C ALA A 401 2.45 11.14 20.14
N SER A 402 1.50 12.08 20.19
CA SER A 402 0.09 11.84 19.88
C SER A 402 -0.22 11.56 18.41
N GLN A 403 0.63 11.99 17.47
CA GLN A 403 0.46 11.87 16.02
C GLN A 403 -0.92 12.39 15.55
N LEU A 404 -1.36 13.52 16.14
CA LEU A 404 -2.64 14.11 15.78
C LEU A 404 -2.50 14.80 14.42
N ASP A 405 -3.48 14.59 13.55
CA ASP A 405 -3.57 15.08 12.17
C ASP A 405 -5.05 15.33 11.92
N THR A 406 -5.48 16.58 12.14
CA THR A 406 -6.89 16.98 12.21
C THR A 406 -7.56 16.98 10.84
N ASP A 407 -6.85 17.37 9.77
CA ASP A 407 -7.37 17.42 8.41
C ASP A 407 -7.04 16.17 7.56
N SER A 408 -6.19 15.28 8.08
CA SER A 408 -5.73 14.05 7.44
C SER A 408 -4.92 14.27 6.16
N ASP A 409 -4.16 15.37 6.06
CA ASP A 409 -3.26 15.64 4.93
C ASP A 409 -1.91 14.91 5.03
N GLY A 410 -1.61 14.35 6.21
CA GLY A 410 -0.40 13.60 6.53
C GLY A 410 0.68 14.42 7.26
N GLN A 411 0.46 15.70 7.52
CA GLN A 411 1.25 16.54 8.41
C GLN A 411 0.56 16.59 9.79
N GLY A 412 1.32 16.45 10.87
CA GLY A 412 0.71 16.50 12.21
C GLY A 412 0.44 17.93 12.68
N ASP A 413 -0.59 18.14 13.50
CA ASP A 413 -1.02 19.46 14.03
C ASP A 413 0.12 20.27 14.70
N VAL A 414 1.21 19.63 15.12
CA VAL A 414 2.36 20.30 15.76
C VAL A 414 3.29 20.96 14.73
N CYS A 415 3.33 20.44 13.51
CA CYS A 415 4.17 20.92 12.43
C CYS A 415 3.37 21.37 11.19
N ASP A 416 2.05 21.22 11.21
CA ASP A 416 1.12 21.87 10.29
C ASP A 416 1.02 23.37 10.63
N SER A 417 0.62 24.15 9.64
CA SER A 417 0.32 25.57 9.76
C SER A 417 -1.15 25.91 9.50
N ASP A 418 -1.97 24.91 9.17
CA ASP A 418 -3.39 24.98 8.82
C ASP A 418 -4.08 23.68 9.29
N ASP A 419 -4.14 23.46 10.61
CA ASP A 419 -4.51 22.18 11.26
C ASP A 419 -5.82 21.55 10.74
N ASP A 420 -6.77 22.36 10.23
CA ASP A 420 -8.06 21.89 9.74
C ASP A 420 -8.22 21.93 8.20
N GLY A 421 -7.20 22.41 7.48
CA GLY A 421 -7.14 22.40 6.02
C GLY A 421 -8.19 23.28 5.32
N ASP A 422 -8.74 24.29 6.00
CA ASP A 422 -9.75 25.18 5.43
C ASP A 422 -9.16 26.30 4.53
N GLY A 423 -7.83 26.48 4.58
CA GLY A 423 -7.06 27.48 3.85
C GLY A 423 -6.77 28.76 4.64
N VAL A 424 -7.07 28.81 5.94
CA VAL A 424 -6.78 29.90 6.87
C VAL A 424 -5.78 29.41 7.92
N ALA A 425 -4.52 29.80 7.74
CA ALA A 425 -3.45 29.40 8.68
C ALA A 425 -3.79 29.66 10.16
N ASP A 426 -3.44 28.71 11.04
CA ASP A 426 -3.79 28.64 12.47
C ASP A 426 -3.66 29.95 13.23
N THR A 427 -2.61 30.71 12.91
CA THR A 427 -2.31 32.00 13.56
C THR A 427 -3.35 33.08 13.32
N SER A 428 -4.23 32.89 12.33
CA SER A 428 -5.28 33.82 11.90
C SER A 428 -6.67 33.18 11.89
N ASP A 429 -6.78 31.92 12.29
CA ASP A 429 -8.02 31.15 12.29
C ASP A 429 -8.78 31.28 13.62
N ASN A 430 -10.06 31.68 13.55
CA ASN A 430 -10.95 31.75 14.71
C ASN A 430 -11.55 30.39 15.11
N CYS A 431 -11.31 29.33 14.36
CA CYS A 431 -11.70 27.94 14.62
C CYS A 431 -10.63 26.91 14.24
N ARG A 432 -9.36 27.11 14.64
CA ARG A 432 -8.17 26.27 14.32
C ARG A 432 -8.34 24.77 13.99
N LEU A 433 -9.29 24.07 14.64
CA LEU A 433 -9.47 22.62 14.47
C LEU A 433 -10.81 22.26 13.79
N THR A 434 -11.50 23.21 13.16
CA THR A 434 -12.86 23.05 12.64
C THR A 434 -13.06 23.89 11.38
N PRO A 435 -13.09 23.24 10.20
CA PRO A 435 -12.99 23.94 8.92
C PRO A 435 -14.07 25.00 8.74
N ASN A 436 -13.68 26.26 8.60
CA ASN A 436 -14.61 27.38 8.51
C ASN A 436 -14.08 28.55 7.66
N ALA A 437 -13.64 28.29 6.43
CA ALA A 437 -12.96 29.25 5.54
C ALA A 437 -13.62 30.65 5.36
N SER A 438 -14.90 30.82 5.70
CA SER A 438 -15.57 32.12 5.74
C SER A 438 -15.21 32.98 6.95
N GLN A 439 -14.63 32.39 8.01
CA GLN A 439 -14.22 33.01 9.26
C GLN A 439 -15.35 33.86 9.86
N THR A 440 -16.57 33.30 9.84
CA THR A 440 -17.76 33.98 10.36
C THR A 440 -17.72 33.95 11.89
N ASP A 441 -18.01 35.10 12.49
CA ASP A 441 -17.97 35.38 13.92
C ASP A 441 -19.04 36.45 14.17
N ALA A 442 -20.29 36.00 14.33
CA ALA A 442 -21.48 36.85 14.36
C ALA A 442 -21.47 37.82 15.54
N ASN A 443 -21.01 37.35 16.70
CA ASN A 443 -20.94 38.12 17.94
C ASN A 443 -19.61 38.92 18.08
N SER A 444 -18.63 38.68 17.21
CA SER A 444 -17.30 39.31 17.20
C SER A 444 -16.48 39.07 18.47
N ASN A 445 -16.63 37.91 19.12
CA ASN A 445 -15.90 37.57 20.33
C ASN A 445 -14.54 36.91 20.05
N GLY A 446 -14.26 36.57 18.79
CA GLY A 446 -13.02 35.96 18.31
C GLY A 446 -13.02 34.44 18.26
N ILE A 447 -14.14 33.79 18.55
CA ILE A 447 -14.43 32.37 18.29
C ILE A 447 -15.33 32.35 17.05
N GLY A 448 -15.05 31.49 16.07
CA GLY A 448 -15.91 31.41 14.89
C GLY A 448 -17.19 30.60 15.16
N ASP A 449 -18.27 30.96 14.47
CA ASP A 449 -19.58 30.31 14.61
C ASP A 449 -19.50 28.78 14.42
N ALA A 450 -18.56 28.30 13.60
CA ALA A 450 -18.41 26.86 13.30
C ALA A 450 -17.90 26.03 14.50
N CYS A 451 -17.23 26.66 15.46
CA CYS A 451 -16.65 26.02 16.64
C CYS A 451 -17.18 26.62 17.95
N GLU A 452 -18.22 27.45 17.86
CA GLU A 452 -18.97 28.00 18.99
C GLU A 452 -20.22 27.15 19.23
N GLU A 453 -20.58 26.92 20.50
CA GLU A 453 -21.78 26.12 20.86
C GLU A 453 -23.00 26.99 21.21
N ASP A 454 -22.80 28.30 21.35
CA ASP A 454 -23.78 29.33 21.79
C ASP A 454 -23.39 30.63 21.08
N THR A 455 -23.74 30.74 19.80
CA THR A 455 -23.22 31.76 18.86
C THR A 455 -23.65 33.18 19.23
N ASP A 456 -24.74 33.36 19.97
CA ASP A 456 -25.23 34.69 20.34
C ASP A 456 -25.07 35.03 21.84
N GLU A 457 -24.50 34.11 22.62
CA GLU A 457 -24.22 34.21 24.06
C GLU A 457 -25.47 34.48 24.92
N ASP A 458 -26.65 34.00 24.50
CA ASP A 458 -27.90 34.18 25.23
C ASP A 458 -28.11 33.14 26.35
N GLY A 459 -27.35 32.04 26.30
CA GLY A 459 -27.36 30.93 27.25
C GLY A 459 -28.12 29.68 26.80
N VAL A 460 -28.63 29.65 25.57
CA VAL A 460 -29.19 28.48 24.88
C VAL A 460 -28.15 28.01 23.85
N ILE A 461 -27.88 26.70 23.80
CA ILE A 461 -26.92 26.18 22.81
C ILE A 461 -27.57 26.14 21.43
N ASP A 462 -26.81 26.39 20.36
CA ASP A 462 -27.31 26.53 18.98
C ASP A 462 -28.21 25.36 18.53
N ASP A 463 -27.88 24.13 18.93
CA ASP A 463 -28.67 22.91 18.63
C ASP A 463 -30.08 22.90 19.26
N LEU A 464 -30.31 23.73 20.27
CA LEU A 464 -31.55 23.88 21.03
C LEU A 464 -32.15 25.28 20.90
N ASP A 465 -31.53 26.15 20.12
CA ASP A 465 -31.89 27.55 19.96
C ASP A 465 -32.76 27.76 18.72
N ASN A 466 -33.94 28.36 18.88
CA ASN A 466 -34.84 28.71 17.79
C ASN A 466 -34.45 30.01 17.07
N ALA A 467 -33.47 30.77 17.59
CA ALA A 467 -32.84 31.91 16.93
C ALA A 467 -31.32 31.98 17.19
N PRO A 468 -30.51 31.00 16.71
CA PRO A 468 -29.08 30.84 17.06
C PRO A 468 -28.13 32.02 16.81
N LEU A 469 -28.60 33.09 16.16
CA LEU A 469 -27.81 34.27 15.81
C LEU A 469 -28.34 35.56 16.47
N ILE A 470 -29.44 35.50 17.24
CA ILE A 470 -30.16 36.66 17.77
C ILE A 470 -30.60 36.38 19.20
N PRO A 471 -29.98 37.04 20.21
CA PRO A 471 -30.19 36.67 21.60
C PRO A 471 -31.66 36.71 22.05
N ASN A 472 -32.22 35.54 22.38
CA ASN A 472 -33.57 35.35 22.88
C ASN A 472 -33.65 34.25 23.96
N PRO A 473 -33.15 34.49 25.19
CA PRO A 473 -33.08 33.45 26.24
C PRO A 473 -34.45 32.89 26.66
N GLY A 474 -35.53 33.54 26.24
CA GLY A 474 -36.91 33.14 26.46
C GLY A 474 -37.43 32.10 25.47
N GLN A 475 -36.78 31.94 24.31
CA GLN A 475 -37.12 30.99 23.24
C GLN A 475 -38.61 31.07 22.87
N GLU A 476 -39.14 32.29 22.79
CA GLU A 476 -40.51 32.53 22.33
C GLU A 476 -40.63 32.11 20.85
N ASP A 477 -41.73 31.40 20.54
CA ASP A 477 -42.08 30.79 19.24
C ASP A 477 -43.61 30.69 19.19
N PHE A 478 -44.26 31.74 18.68
CA PHE A 478 -45.69 31.95 18.81
C PHE A 478 -46.50 30.93 17.98
N ASP A 479 -46.12 30.67 16.73
CA ASP A 479 -46.82 29.75 15.83
C ASP A 479 -46.33 28.28 15.96
N ASN A 480 -45.20 28.05 16.65
CA ASN A 480 -44.56 26.74 16.87
C ASN A 480 -44.01 26.09 15.60
N ASP A 481 -43.55 26.89 14.63
CA ASP A 481 -42.90 26.39 13.42
C ASP A 481 -41.41 26.01 13.64
N GLY A 482 -40.84 26.44 14.77
CA GLY A 482 -39.47 26.18 15.19
C GLY A 482 -38.50 27.33 14.93
N VAL A 483 -38.96 28.47 14.42
CA VAL A 483 -38.23 29.74 14.33
C VAL A 483 -38.66 30.62 15.50
N GLY A 484 -37.71 31.23 16.21
CA GLY A 484 -38.06 32.11 17.33
C GLY A 484 -38.62 33.45 16.87
N ASP A 485 -39.55 34.04 17.65
CA ASP A 485 -40.24 35.30 17.31
C ASP A 485 -39.29 36.44 16.91
N VAL A 486 -38.04 36.44 17.42
CA VAL A 486 -37.02 37.46 17.12
C VAL A 486 -36.37 37.31 15.74
N ALA A 487 -36.44 36.12 15.16
CA ALA A 487 -35.85 35.73 13.88
C ALA A 487 -36.92 35.36 12.83
N ASP A 488 -38.19 35.32 13.23
CA ASP A 488 -39.32 35.03 12.37
C ASP A 488 -39.78 36.28 11.60
N ASP A 489 -40.05 36.11 10.31
CA ASP A 489 -40.59 37.14 9.42
C ASP A 489 -42.15 37.12 9.39
N ASP A 490 -42.80 36.11 9.98
CA ASP A 490 -44.24 35.83 10.01
C ASP A 490 -44.62 35.14 11.34
N ILE A 491 -44.55 35.90 12.45
CA ILE A 491 -44.55 35.38 13.84
C ILE A 491 -45.78 34.51 14.17
N ASP A 492 -46.93 34.74 13.54
CA ASP A 492 -48.15 33.99 13.80
C ASP A 492 -48.54 32.99 12.71
N GLY A 493 -47.73 32.88 11.66
CA GLY A 493 -47.82 31.86 10.63
C GLY A 493 -49.07 31.96 9.75
N ASP A 494 -49.71 33.13 9.69
CA ASP A 494 -50.93 33.35 8.93
C ASP A 494 -50.69 33.62 7.44
N GLY A 495 -49.44 33.90 7.06
CA GLY A 495 -49.00 34.16 5.70
C GLY A 495 -48.84 35.65 5.34
N LEU A 496 -49.06 36.56 6.28
CA LEU A 496 -48.72 37.97 6.17
C LEU A 496 -47.39 38.27 6.90
N PRO A 497 -46.36 38.77 6.20
CA PRO A 497 -45.11 39.14 6.88
C PRO A 497 -45.34 40.24 7.93
N ASN A 498 -44.65 40.17 9.07
CA ASN A 498 -44.76 41.07 10.24
C ASN A 498 -44.86 42.58 9.89
N GLY A 499 -44.17 43.02 8.83
CA GLY A 499 -44.18 44.42 8.37
C GLY A 499 -45.44 44.86 7.62
N GLN A 500 -46.31 43.92 7.24
CA GLN A 500 -47.57 44.11 6.53
C GLN A 500 -48.78 43.63 7.34
N ASP A 501 -48.52 42.89 8.41
CA ASP A 501 -49.47 42.39 9.37
C ASP A 501 -49.93 43.51 10.35
N PRO A 502 -51.25 43.72 10.55
CA PRO A 502 -51.78 44.61 11.57
C PRO A 502 -51.49 44.20 13.02
N ASN A 503 -51.31 42.91 13.30
CA ASN A 503 -51.06 42.33 14.62
C ASN A 503 -50.25 41.02 14.52
N ASP A 504 -48.92 41.15 14.60
CA ASP A 504 -47.90 40.10 14.50
C ASP A 504 -47.92 38.99 15.59
N PHE A 505 -49.00 38.87 16.35
CA PHE A 505 -49.19 37.83 17.36
C PHE A 505 -50.65 37.36 17.40
N ASP A 506 -51.36 37.44 16.27
CA ASP A 506 -52.77 37.12 16.17
C ASP A 506 -53.15 36.77 14.73
N PRO A 507 -53.27 35.46 14.39
CA PRO A 507 -53.49 35.01 13.02
C PRO A 507 -54.78 35.51 12.35
N ASP A 508 -55.68 36.16 13.10
CA ASP A 508 -56.96 36.74 12.68
C ASP A 508 -57.13 38.09 13.40
N SER A 509 -56.43 39.13 12.89
CA SER A 509 -56.27 40.44 13.53
C SER A 509 -57.58 41.14 13.89
N ASP A 510 -58.68 40.79 13.23
CA ASP A 510 -59.99 41.41 13.42
C ASP A 510 -61.09 40.47 13.96
N ASP A 511 -60.71 39.25 14.35
CA ASP A 511 -61.55 38.22 14.97
C ASP A 511 -62.80 37.85 14.11
N ASP A 512 -62.72 37.94 12.78
CA ASP A 512 -63.85 37.63 11.89
C ASP A 512 -63.98 36.13 11.52
N GLY A 513 -62.94 35.36 11.84
CA GLY A 513 -62.82 33.92 11.61
C GLY A 513 -62.09 33.54 10.31
N ILE A 514 -61.42 34.50 9.66
CA ILE A 514 -60.56 34.29 8.48
C ILE A 514 -59.15 34.79 8.82
N GLU A 515 -58.16 33.91 8.64
CA GLU A 515 -56.77 34.27 8.88
C GLU A 515 -56.29 35.38 7.92
N ASP A 516 -55.44 36.29 8.37
CA ASP A 516 -55.17 37.54 7.63
C ASP A 516 -54.52 37.29 6.26
N GLY A 517 -53.69 36.24 6.12
CA GLY A 517 -53.11 35.85 4.84
C GLY A 517 -54.13 35.41 3.77
N ILE A 518 -55.38 35.14 4.18
CA ILE A 518 -56.51 34.83 3.31
C ILE A 518 -57.51 36.00 3.25
N ASP A 519 -57.59 36.81 4.31
CA ASP A 519 -58.55 37.91 4.41
C ASP A 519 -58.22 39.06 3.43
N PRO A 520 -59.12 39.41 2.49
CA PRO A 520 -58.95 40.61 1.67
C PRO A 520 -58.97 41.93 2.46
N GLU A 521 -59.51 41.99 3.69
CA GLU A 521 -59.55 43.19 4.53
C GLU A 521 -59.17 42.94 6.01
N PRO A 522 -57.92 42.56 6.34
CA PRO A 522 -57.43 42.04 7.65
C PRO A 522 -57.56 42.93 8.89
N THR A 523 -58.24 44.07 8.77
CA THR A 523 -58.39 45.06 9.85
C THR A 523 -59.85 45.43 10.06
N ASN A 524 -60.76 44.77 9.36
CA ASN A 524 -62.16 45.06 9.33
C ASN A 524 -62.97 43.78 9.40
N SER A 525 -63.45 43.51 10.62
CA SER A 525 -64.33 42.42 11.09
C SER A 525 -65.64 42.11 10.31
N VAL A 526 -65.75 42.56 9.05
CA VAL A 526 -66.92 42.46 8.17
C VAL A 526 -66.49 41.76 6.87
N THR A 527 -66.48 40.43 6.89
CA THR A 527 -66.29 39.64 5.67
C THR A 527 -67.47 39.78 4.70
N THR A 528 -67.19 40.06 3.42
CA THR A 528 -68.21 40.00 2.35
C THR A 528 -68.07 38.71 1.56
N LEU A 529 -68.98 37.75 1.75
CA LEU A 529 -68.95 36.47 1.06
C LEU A 529 -69.82 36.45 -0.21
N ASP A 530 -69.21 36.41 -1.39
CA ASP A 530 -69.92 36.24 -2.67
C ASP A 530 -70.29 34.76 -2.92
N LEU A 531 -71.50 34.35 -2.50
CA LEU A 531 -72.04 33.01 -2.80
C LEU A 531 -72.79 33.00 -4.15
N MET A 532 -72.40 32.12 -5.08
CA MET A 532 -73.17 31.83 -6.29
C MET A 532 -74.01 30.55 -6.10
N ILE A 533 -75.33 30.70 -5.99
CA ILE A 533 -76.26 29.57 -5.86
C ILE A 533 -76.73 29.13 -7.26
N THR A 534 -76.53 27.86 -7.61
CA THR A 534 -77.04 27.28 -8.87
C THR A 534 -78.12 26.25 -8.58
N GLU A 535 -79.38 26.58 -8.84
CA GLU A 535 -80.50 25.65 -8.72
C GLU A 535 -80.66 24.83 -10.01
N THR A 536 -80.73 23.49 -9.90
CA THR A 536 -80.81 22.59 -11.07
C THR A 536 -82.03 21.67 -10.98
N VAL A 537 -82.99 21.80 -11.91
CA VAL A 537 -84.23 20.99 -11.94
C VAL A 537 -84.02 19.70 -12.76
N ALA A 538 -84.26 18.53 -12.15
CA ALA A 538 -83.69 17.26 -12.64
C ALA A 538 -84.56 16.34 -13.54
N SER A 539 -85.87 16.57 -13.78
CA SER A 539 -86.61 15.93 -14.92
C SER A 539 -88.13 16.24 -14.99
N TYR A 540 -88.70 16.20 -16.21
CA TYR A 540 -90.15 16.20 -16.51
C TYR A 540 -90.47 15.35 -17.77
N GLN A 541 -91.61 14.63 -17.81
CA GLN A 541 -92.05 13.79 -18.95
C GLN A 541 -93.53 14.07 -19.35
N PRO A 542 -93.83 14.45 -20.62
CA PRO A 542 -95.19 14.73 -21.09
C PRO A 542 -95.88 13.60 -21.89
N GLY A 543 -97.22 13.49 -21.73
CA GLY A 543 -98.15 13.19 -22.83
C GLY A 543 -99.01 11.91 -22.77
N ALA A 544 -100.35 12.08 -22.75
CA ALA A 544 -101.32 11.14 -23.34
C ALA A 544 -102.59 11.89 -23.81
N LEU A 545 -103.05 11.61 -25.05
CA LEU A 545 -104.27 12.15 -25.67
C LEU A 545 -105.53 11.44 -25.12
N ILE A 546 -106.62 12.19 -24.91
CA ILE A 546 -107.98 11.62 -24.87
C ILE A 546 -108.90 12.47 -25.77
N GLU A 547 -109.48 11.85 -26.79
CA GLU A 547 -110.53 12.41 -27.65
C GLU A 547 -111.92 12.10 -27.06
N ALA A 548 -112.80 13.10 -26.95
CA ALA A 548 -114.24 12.88 -26.85
C ALA A 548 -115.03 13.96 -27.63
N ASN A 549 -115.82 13.49 -28.59
CA ASN A 549 -116.58 14.25 -29.59
C ASN A 549 -117.87 14.88 -29.03
N ASN A 550 -118.13 16.18 -29.27
CA ASN A 550 -119.41 16.69 -29.84
C ASN A 550 -119.43 18.22 -30.18
N PRO A 551 -120.17 18.65 -31.22
CA PRO A 551 -120.11 19.98 -31.90
C PRO A 551 -120.97 21.07 -31.22
N PRO A 552 -120.77 22.41 -31.48
CA PRO A 552 -120.30 23.01 -32.73
C PRO A 552 -119.03 23.89 -32.64
N TYR A 553 -118.20 23.72 -31.60
CA TYR A 553 -116.91 24.42 -31.48
C TYR A 553 -115.77 23.41 -31.57
N ASN A 554 -115.15 23.35 -32.75
CA ASN A 554 -113.98 22.53 -33.03
C ASN A 554 -112.73 23.28 -32.58
N ASP A 555 -112.54 23.42 -31.26
CA ASP A 555 -111.27 23.87 -30.69
C ASP A 555 -110.71 22.76 -29.79
N SER A 556 -109.61 22.17 -30.26
CA SER A 556 -108.75 21.32 -29.45
C SER A 556 -108.18 22.16 -28.30
N MET A 557 -108.59 21.92 -27.06
CA MET A 557 -107.94 22.53 -25.91
C MET A 557 -106.56 21.88 -25.72
N ARG A 558 -105.50 22.68 -25.94
CA ARG A 558 -104.13 22.33 -25.60
C ARG A 558 -103.77 22.97 -24.26
N CYS A 559 -103.11 22.22 -23.38
CA CYS A 559 -102.25 22.84 -22.38
C CYS A 559 -101.00 23.33 -23.11
N THR A 560 -100.80 24.64 -23.15
CA THR A 560 -99.54 25.30 -23.52
C THR A 560 -99.35 26.42 -22.51
N ILE A 561 -98.48 26.20 -21.51
CA ILE A 561 -97.65 27.27 -20.96
C ILE A 561 -96.29 27.13 -21.65
N GLY A 562 -95.77 28.28 -22.06
CA GLY A 562 -94.82 28.45 -23.14
C GLY A 562 -93.41 27.95 -22.86
N ASP A 563 -92.74 27.65 -23.97
CA ASP A 563 -91.29 27.77 -24.20
C ASP A 563 -90.36 27.36 -23.05
N LEU A 564 -90.53 26.15 -22.50
CA LEU A 564 -89.44 25.49 -21.79
C LEU A 564 -89.10 24.17 -22.46
N VAL A 565 -87.88 24.08 -23.01
CA VAL A 565 -87.33 22.90 -23.66
C VAL A 565 -86.42 22.18 -22.66
N VAL A 566 -86.42 20.86 -22.71
CA VAL A 566 -85.48 19.99 -21.97
C VAL A 566 -84.04 20.49 -22.21
N GLY A 567 -83.38 20.99 -21.17
CA GLY A 567 -82.02 21.55 -21.23
C GLY A 567 -81.87 22.98 -20.68
N ASP A 568 -82.94 23.66 -20.27
CA ASP A 568 -82.82 24.94 -19.58
C ASP A 568 -82.44 24.73 -18.10
N SER A 569 -81.20 25.09 -17.77
CA SER A 569 -80.80 25.47 -16.42
C SER A 569 -81.04 26.98 -16.29
N SER A 570 -81.93 27.41 -15.39
CA SER A 570 -81.96 28.81 -14.97
C SER A 570 -81.03 28.97 -13.77
N SER A 571 -79.79 29.37 -14.05
CA SER A 571 -78.93 29.95 -13.02
C SER A 571 -79.33 31.41 -12.85
N PHE A 572 -79.76 31.81 -11.66
CA PHE A 572 -79.78 33.23 -11.28
C PHE A 572 -78.58 33.46 -10.35
N SER A 573 -77.82 34.54 -10.58
CA SER A 573 -76.77 34.95 -9.66
C SER A 573 -77.29 36.12 -8.84
N GLU A 574 -77.41 35.93 -7.53
CA GLU A 574 -77.59 37.01 -6.58
C GLU A 574 -76.33 37.15 -5.72
N THR A 575 -75.97 38.38 -5.38
CA THR A 575 -74.81 38.69 -4.55
C THR A 575 -75.29 38.88 -3.12
N TRP A 576 -74.74 38.10 -2.18
CA TRP A 576 -75.14 38.08 -0.78
C TRP A 576 -74.06 38.74 0.08
N LYS A 577 -74.43 39.43 1.18
CA LYS A 577 -73.48 40.00 2.14
C LYS A 577 -73.70 39.39 3.51
N LEU A 578 -72.63 38.85 4.10
CA LEU A 578 -72.66 38.32 5.46
C LEU A 578 -72.27 39.43 6.46
N LYS A 579 -72.83 39.38 7.67
CA LYS A 579 -72.35 40.08 8.86
C LYS A 579 -72.25 39.03 9.96
N ALA A 580 -71.04 38.69 10.41
CA ALA A 580 -70.73 37.51 11.21
C ALA A 580 -70.77 37.76 12.73
N ASP A 581 -71.32 38.90 13.15
CA ASP A 581 -71.05 39.48 14.46
C ASP A 581 -71.66 38.68 15.65
N LEU A 582 -72.63 37.76 15.45
CA LEU A 582 -73.40 37.16 16.56
C LEU A 582 -74.08 35.79 16.28
N ASP A 583 -73.39 34.69 15.95
CA ASP A 583 -73.98 33.33 15.69
C ASP A 583 -75.22 33.31 14.75
N GLN A 584 -75.45 34.43 14.08
CA GLN A 584 -76.63 34.84 13.35
C GLN A 584 -76.12 35.72 12.23
N PHE A 585 -76.63 35.48 11.03
CA PHE A 585 -76.32 36.31 9.89
C PHE A 585 -77.61 36.95 9.37
N THR A 586 -77.47 38.10 8.73
CA THR A 586 -78.57 38.78 8.05
C THR A 586 -78.28 38.78 6.55
N LEU A 587 -79.23 38.27 5.76
CA LEU A 587 -79.25 38.32 4.31
C LEU A 587 -79.87 39.65 3.90
N GLU A 588 -79.30 40.30 2.90
CA GLU A 588 -79.88 41.48 2.26
C GLU A 588 -79.74 41.31 0.75
N GLY A 589 -80.85 41.38 0.02
CA GLY A 589 -80.89 41.21 -1.43
C GLY A 589 -81.86 42.18 -2.11
N THR A 590 -81.80 42.24 -3.44
CA THR A 590 -82.74 43.04 -4.26
C THR A 590 -83.14 42.26 -5.50
N ASP A 591 -84.44 42.04 -5.68
CA ASP A 591 -85.03 41.43 -6.86
C ASP A 591 -85.86 42.47 -7.67
N GLU A 592 -86.62 42.02 -8.67
CA GLU A 592 -87.49 42.88 -9.48
C GLU A 592 -88.65 43.53 -8.68
N ASP A 593 -88.95 43.02 -7.47
CA ASP A 593 -90.07 43.42 -6.63
C ASP A 593 -89.65 44.27 -5.39
N GLY A 594 -88.37 44.30 -5.02
CA GLY A 594 -87.83 45.20 -3.99
C GLY A 594 -86.57 44.68 -3.27
N SER A 595 -86.17 45.37 -2.20
CA SER A 595 -85.12 44.88 -1.28
C SER A 595 -85.72 43.94 -0.24
N TYR A 596 -85.16 42.75 -0.06
CA TYR A 596 -85.54 41.80 0.97
C TYR A 596 -84.42 41.62 2.01
N SER A 597 -84.78 41.17 3.21
CA SER A 597 -83.81 40.87 4.26
C SER A 597 -84.29 39.73 5.16
N ASP A 598 -83.49 38.67 5.22
CA ASP A 598 -83.77 37.46 6.00
C ASP A 598 -82.65 37.21 7.01
N SER A 599 -82.87 36.31 7.97
CA SER A 599 -81.87 36.00 8.98
C SER A 599 -81.81 34.51 9.28
N GLY A 600 -80.60 33.99 9.45
CA GLY A 600 -80.34 32.58 9.72
C GLY A 600 -79.31 32.39 10.84
N SER A 601 -78.95 31.14 11.13
CA SER A 601 -77.92 30.78 12.11
C SER A 601 -76.61 30.41 11.43
N TYR A 602 -75.50 30.88 11.98
CA TYR A 602 -74.14 30.53 11.55
C TYR A 602 -73.44 29.77 12.67
N ASP A 603 -72.94 28.58 12.36
CA ASP A 603 -72.11 27.78 13.27
C ASP A 603 -70.64 28.00 12.93
N LYS A 604 -69.91 28.69 13.80
CA LYS A 604 -68.51 29.11 13.59
C LYS A 604 -67.54 27.92 13.51
N ASP A 605 -67.80 26.86 14.27
CA ASP A 605 -66.92 25.68 14.34
C ASP A 605 -67.02 24.83 13.07
N THR A 606 -68.24 24.68 12.54
CA THR A 606 -68.51 23.85 11.35
C THR A 606 -68.56 24.64 10.05
N ARG A 607 -68.57 25.99 10.13
CA ARG A 607 -68.70 26.93 9.02
C ARG A 607 -69.98 26.69 8.19
N ILE A 608 -71.07 26.30 8.85
CA ILE A 608 -72.37 26.00 8.23
C ILE A 608 -73.31 27.21 8.36
N LEU A 609 -73.88 27.65 7.24
CA LEU A 609 -74.95 28.63 7.18
C LEU A 609 -76.30 27.90 7.04
N SER A 610 -77.18 28.07 8.03
CA SER A 610 -78.51 27.46 8.03
C SER A 610 -79.61 28.52 7.91
N LEU A 611 -80.44 28.38 6.89
CA LEU A 611 -81.65 29.17 6.69
C LEU A 611 -82.84 28.22 6.47
N SER A 612 -83.91 28.39 7.24
CA SER A 612 -85.17 27.67 7.03
C SER A 612 -86.30 28.65 6.81
N GLU A 613 -86.79 28.75 5.58
CA GLU A 613 -87.99 29.53 5.27
C GLU A 613 -89.19 28.63 4.96
N VAL A 614 -90.37 29.06 5.42
CA VAL A 614 -91.65 28.47 5.05
C VAL A 614 -92.27 29.39 4.01
N GLY A 615 -92.18 29.02 2.72
CA GLY A 615 -92.72 29.84 1.63
C GLY A 615 -94.22 30.12 1.76
N ASP A 616 -94.62 31.35 1.42
CA ASP A 616 -95.98 31.87 1.54
C ASP A 616 -96.99 31.24 0.55
N VAL A 617 -98.25 31.19 0.98
CA VAL A 617 -99.38 30.62 0.24
C VAL A 617 -99.84 31.54 -0.89
N VAL A 618 -99.64 31.14 -2.15
CA VAL A 618 -100.20 31.87 -3.31
C VAL A 618 -101.66 31.45 -3.54
N TRP A 619 -102.59 32.41 -3.44
CA TRP A 619 -104.04 32.22 -3.64
C TRP A 619 -104.50 32.88 -4.94
N GLU A 620 -105.03 32.13 -5.92
CA GLU A 620 -105.92 32.72 -6.95
C GLU A 620 -107.07 31.77 -7.34
N ASN A 621 -108.30 32.32 -7.37
CA ASN A 621 -109.57 31.63 -7.67
C ASN A 621 -110.42 32.51 -8.60
N GLU A 622 -110.98 31.95 -9.70
CA GLU A 622 -112.41 31.99 -10.09
C GLU A 622 -112.65 31.57 -11.57
N GLY A 623 -113.88 31.13 -11.87
CA GLY A 623 -114.40 30.93 -13.22
C GLY A 623 -115.93 30.81 -13.19
N CYS A 624 -116.64 31.13 -14.30
CA CYS A 624 -117.95 30.61 -14.78
C CYS A 624 -118.53 31.45 -15.96
N ASP A 625 -119.15 30.80 -16.96
CA ASP A 625 -119.95 31.42 -18.03
C ASP A 625 -121.49 31.27 -17.83
N ALA A 626 -122.18 32.38 -18.11
CA ALA A 626 -123.51 32.69 -18.66
C ALA A 626 -124.91 32.21 -18.14
N ASP A 627 -125.20 31.01 -17.59
CA ASP A 627 -126.63 30.58 -17.47
C ASP A 627 -127.14 29.98 -16.12
N GLY A 628 -126.56 30.38 -14.99
CA GLY A 628 -127.32 30.46 -13.72
C GLY A 628 -127.82 29.17 -13.04
N GLN A 629 -127.28 27.98 -13.34
CA GLN A 629 -127.40 26.80 -12.47
C GLN A 629 -126.00 26.25 -12.12
N GLN A 630 -125.82 25.95 -10.83
CA GLN A 630 -124.59 25.61 -10.06
C GLN A 630 -123.60 24.72 -10.84
N ARG A 631 -122.26 24.79 -10.66
CA ARG A 631 -121.37 24.04 -9.70
C ARG A 631 -119.84 24.62 -9.80
N CYS A 632 -118.98 24.87 -8.71
CA CYS A 632 -117.46 25.29 -8.50
C CYS A 632 -116.06 24.40 -8.15
N TYR A 633 -114.80 24.96 -8.05
CA TYR A 633 -113.42 24.35 -8.44
C TYR A 633 -112.79 23.30 -7.62
N TYR A 634 -111.74 22.64 -8.20
CA TYR A 634 -110.65 21.96 -7.54
C TYR A 634 -109.48 21.43 -8.47
N PHE A 635 -108.20 21.66 -8.08
CA PHE A 635 -106.84 21.26 -8.55
C PHE A 635 -105.94 21.35 -7.28
N TYR A 636 -104.70 20.88 -7.28
CA TYR A 636 -103.73 21.04 -6.17
C TYR A 636 -102.32 20.62 -6.66
N THR A 637 -101.31 21.09 -5.93
CA THR A 637 -99.86 20.92 -6.05
C THR A 637 -99.25 21.03 -4.64
N GLN A 638 -98.07 20.43 -4.39
CA GLN A 638 -97.29 20.62 -3.16
C GLN A 638 -95.82 20.77 -3.55
N GLU A 639 -95.11 21.72 -2.95
CA GLU A 639 -93.65 21.91 -3.04
C GLU A 639 -93.10 22.22 -1.63
N SER A 640 -91.87 21.80 -1.35
CA SER A 640 -91.13 22.08 -0.12
C SER A 640 -89.65 22.19 -0.45
N TYR A 641 -88.98 23.25 -0.01
CA TYR A 641 -87.55 23.49 -0.25
C TYR A 641 -86.81 23.47 1.09
N ASN A 642 -85.74 22.68 1.17
CA ASN A 642 -84.74 22.78 2.23
C ASN A 642 -83.39 22.99 1.57
N TRP A 643 -82.62 23.99 2.03
CA TRP A 643 -81.29 24.30 1.53
C TRP A 643 -80.32 24.37 2.70
N GLU A 644 -79.14 23.78 2.51
CA GLU A 644 -78.00 23.93 3.39
C GLU A 644 -76.82 24.34 2.52
N ALA A 645 -76.15 25.43 2.89
CA ALA A 645 -74.96 25.93 2.20
C ALA A 645 -73.78 25.84 3.17
N THR A 646 -72.72 25.16 2.73
CA THR A 646 -71.45 25.12 3.44
C THR A 646 -70.46 25.97 2.68
N TYR A 647 -69.83 26.92 3.38
CA TYR A 647 -68.75 27.72 2.83
C TYR A 647 -67.45 27.39 3.55
N HIS A 648 -66.41 27.13 2.75
CA HIS A 648 -65.05 27.03 3.22
C HIS A 648 -64.20 27.97 2.35
N PRO A 649 -63.48 28.95 2.94
CA PRO A 649 -62.51 29.75 2.21
C PRO A 649 -61.55 28.88 1.41
N GLY A 650 -61.29 29.25 0.14
CA GLY A 650 -60.42 28.49 -0.76
C GLY A 650 -61.08 27.31 -1.51
N GLU A 651 -62.29 26.88 -1.13
CA GLU A 651 -63.03 25.83 -1.82
C GLU A 651 -64.28 26.36 -2.55
N SER A 652 -64.74 25.64 -3.58
CA SER A 652 -66.01 25.98 -4.23
C SER A 652 -67.18 25.67 -3.27
N PRO A 653 -68.09 26.62 -3.01
CA PRO A 653 -69.17 26.44 -2.05
C PRO A 653 -70.04 25.23 -2.41
N LYS A 654 -70.34 24.40 -1.41
CA LYS A 654 -71.14 23.17 -1.60
C LYS A 654 -72.54 23.41 -1.08
N ILE A 655 -73.51 23.28 -1.98
CA ILE A 655 -74.94 23.46 -1.67
C ILE A 655 -75.61 22.09 -1.74
N THR A 656 -76.39 21.73 -0.72
CA THR A 656 -77.23 20.53 -0.77
C THR A 656 -78.69 20.89 -0.44
N GLY A 657 -79.63 20.26 -1.16
CA GLY A 657 -81.06 20.45 -0.95
C GLY A 657 -81.86 19.27 -1.49
N THR A 658 -82.99 18.94 -0.86
CA THR A 658 -83.92 17.87 -1.29
C THR A 658 -85.35 18.40 -1.30
N ILE A 659 -86.04 18.27 -2.45
CA ILE A 659 -87.46 18.63 -2.60
C ILE A 659 -88.28 17.36 -2.72
N THR A 660 -89.35 17.22 -1.91
CA THR A 660 -90.37 16.21 -2.22
C THR A 660 -91.76 16.45 -1.58
N GLY A 661 -92.82 16.40 -2.41
CA GLY A 661 -94.23 16.50 -2.02
C GLY A 661 -95.11 16.79 -3.26
N THR A 662 -96.40 16.43 -3.30
CA THR A 662 -97.16 16.33 -4.57
C THR A 662 -98.73 16.49 -4.29
N GLU A 663 -99.66 16.89 -5.22
CA GLU A 663 -101.17 16.79 -5.29
C GLU A 663 -101.96 16.29 -6.66
N THR A 664 -102.79 15.15 -6.78
CA THR A 664 -103.75 14.32 -7.72
C THR A 664 -105.36 14.40 -7.79
N TRP A 665 -106.03 14.67 -8.92
CA TRP A 665 -107.44 15.17 -9.10
C TRP A 665 -108.69 14.46 -8.47
N THR A 666 -109.72 15.20 -7.98
CA THR A 666 -110.99 14.69 -7.37
C THR A 666 -112.25 15.50 -7.75
N TRP A 667 -113.10 15.01 -8.66
CA TRP A 667 -114.21 15.75 -9.29
C TRP A 667 -115.51 15.79 -8.51
N ASN A 668 -115.96 17.00 -8.15
CA ASN A 668 -117.29 17.21 -7.59
C ASN A 668 -118.22 17.79 -8.64
N ASN A 669 -119.30 17.08 -8.94
CA ASN A 669 -120.28 17.51 -9.93
C ASN A 669 -121.04 18.76 -9.45
N ASP A 670 -121.31 18.89 -8.11
CA ASP A 670 -121.83 20.05 -7.30
C ASP A 670 -120.93 21.24 -7.28
N SER A 671 -119.69 21.00 -7.73
CA SER A 671 -118.82 22.09 -8.03
C SER A 671 -118.13 22.11 -9.46
N GLN A 672 -118.31 21.23 -10.43
CA GLN A 672 -117.61 21.31 -11.77
C GLN A 672 -116.08 21.41 -11.75
N LYS A 673 -115.38 21.27 -10.63
CA LYS A 673 -113.92 21.33 -10.67
C LYS A 673 -113.37 20.36 -9.59
N SER A 674 -112.16 19.80 -9.80
CA SER A 674 -111.71 18.50 -9.25
C SER A 674 -110.27 18.36 -8.69
N VAL A 675 -110.10 18.12 -7.38
CA VAL A 675 -108.95 18.56 -6.54
C VAL A 675 -107.97 17.42 -6.37
N CYS A 676 -106.74 17.70 -6.69
CA CYS A 676 -105.48 17.01 -6.53
C CYS A 676 -104.86 16.40 -5.13
N HIS A 677 -104.51 15.11 -4.86
CA HIS A 677 -103.42 14.53 -3.94
C HIS A 677 -102.17 13.65 -4.47
N PHE A 678 -100.99 14.15 -4.79
CA PHE A 678 -99.83 13.45 -5.29
C PHE A 678 -99.01 13.23 -3.95
N THR A 679 -97.99 12.38 -3.91
CA THR A 679 -96.93 12.50 -2.89
C THR A 679 -95.66 11.97 -3.53
N LEU A 680 -94.52 12.59 -3.27
CA LEU A 680 -93.20 12.22 -3.74
C LEU A 680 -92.33 12.44 -2.53
N ASN A 681 -91.44 11.48 -2.28
CA ASN A 681 -90.32 11.49 -1.35
C ASN A 681 -89.17 10.80 -2.10
N PHE A 682 -88.01 11.45 -2.20
CA PHE A 682 -86.78 10.87 -2.72
C PHE A 682 -85.58 11.40 -1.94
N THR A 683 -84.62 10.50 -1.73
CA THR A 683 -83.28 10.77 -1.22
C THR A 683 -82.30 10.04 -2.15
N ALA A 684 -81.31 10.76 -2.66
CA ALA A 684 -80.08 10.27 -3.28
C ALA A 684 -79.01 11.34 -3.03
N ASP A 685 -77.75 11.06 -2.70
CA ASP A 685 -77.04 9.79 -2.46
C ASP A 685 -76.70 9.68 -0.96
#